data_AF-A0A0V0SED6-F1
#
_entry.id   AF-A0A0V0SED6-F1
#
_cell.length_a   1.000
_cell.length_b   1.000
_cell.length_c   1.000
_cell.angle_alpha   90.00
_cell.angle_beta   90.00
_cell.angle_gamma   90.00
#
_symmetry.space_group_name_H-M   'P 1'
#
loop_
_entity.id
_entity.type
_entity.pdbx_description
1 polymer ?
#
loop_
_entity_poly.entity_id
_entity_poly.type
_entity_poly.pdbx_seq_one_letter_code
_entity_poly.pdbx_strand_id
1 'polypeptide(L)'
;MYIVILDKIYLNIFWRSISTNLGCASFNVVQRLCCGESIRIASRWLTFILTSSFAGFESAFISGSHDLLGKWNPSAGLPMVKDTIEENKWYIQIMLPVGEKIQYRFFSAISDPRTSLPNPRHFITHYEGSLHPREIFLSDESETRIILCEFGEFEKQAFENSGWLTCQNEVLLTIDASMVRFMHPQKLHHVHLKVGAFRTMSSYEPQFSVEENTYDDFQESCWPSWYSHFKSHDCAFKENRNEMLSITPRDIWIFKAQFFTTDESIFKVEFFSISDEEGDSPVVEQIGTAIVLTSALQNYRGSIKLPICDVKNKVVGSFVAELLIIKPITDIKQTLECGFTEVKKQHNRTMNIGHRGVGQSCAKPCTLPENTIASFKAATLSGADFVEFDVQMTKDWLPVVYHDFFVKIWARKRPSNRTLNLNDHDDFSVQTIAVSDLTKDELDMLMMVDEQKFANRSDVQGNLIKDSEVDAELLPFPLLIQVLQHQSLPSCVGFMIEVKYPQKLKCGCSELYENYTERNAYVDVIVTDVLKNAHQRKIIFSSFDPDVCLMLKIKQNRYPVLFLTQGDNSRYEIYEDWRTWSSDTAVKFAFVHDLAGVAFHSEELLSNIAPYRRALKLNLATFVWGDDLDESRHREYFRNLHFDELIVMALFERFRREIGFAYLLYFASSFARACKLKNQISPINHSLGLRKSSLFQHVHIKSYNSDGQRSTGGRSSFTNKLSFLANGCSRASV
;
A
#
# COMPACT_ATOMS: atom_id res chain seq x y z
N MET A 1 -43.83 -55.37 1.55
CA MET A 1 -44.63 -54.42 0.74
C MET A 1 -45.41 -53.38 1.57
N TYR A 2 -45.00 -53.09 2.82
CA TYR A 2 -45.59 -52.02 3.65
C TYR A 2 -44.57 -50.95 4.12
N ILE A 3 -43.31 -51.04 3.69
CA ILE A 3 -42.24 -50.07 4.04
C ILE A 3 -41.95 -49.07 2.91
N VAL A 4 -42.43 -49.30 1.68
CA VAL A 4 -42.15 -48.43 0.51
C VAL A 4 -43.19 -47.30 0.34
N ILE A 5 -44.28 -47.30 1.11
CA ILE A 5 -45.36 -46.30 0.98
C ILE A 5 -45.17 -45.11 1.95
N LEU A 6 -44.42 -45.28 3.05
CA LEU A 6 -44.23 -44.23 4.05
C LEU A 6 -43.17 -43.17 3.63
N ASP A 7 -42.16 -43.54 2.85
CA ASP A 7 -41.14 -42.59 2.36
C ASP A 7 -41.67 -41.60 1.31
N LYS A 8 -42.68 -42.00 0.51
CA LYS A 8 -43.27 -41.11 -0.51
C LYS A 8 -44.17 -40.01 0.07
N ILE A 9 -44.67 -40.20 1.29
CA ILE A 9 -45.55 -39.22 1.94
C ILE A 9 -44.71 -38.18 2.70
N TYR A 10 -43.60 -38.58 3.34
CA TYR A 10 -42.70 -37.64 4.02
C TYR A 10 -41.92 -36.73 3.06
N LEU A 11 -41.48 -37.24 1.89
CA LEU A 11 -40.86 -36.40 0.86
C LEU A 11 -41.83 -35.35 0.30
N ASN A 12 -43.11 -35.68 0.11
CA ASN A 12 -44.10 -34.73 -0.42
C ASN A 12 -44.43 -33.59 0.55
N ILE A 13 -44.37 -33.84 1.86
CA ILE A 13 -44.59 -32.82 2.89
C ILE A 13 -43.34 -31.90 3.00
N PHE A 14 -42.13 -32.46 2.87
CA PHE A 14 -40.89 -31.69 2.86
C PHE A 14 -40.80 -30.73 1.66
N TRP A 15 -41.19 -31.19 0.46
CA TRP A 15 -41.18 -30.36 -0.75
C TRP A 15 -42.27 -29.28 -0.76
N ARG A 16 -43.44 -29.54 -0.16
CA ARG A 16 -44.50 -28.52 -0.01
C ARG A 16 -44.15 -27.38 0.95
N SER A 17 -43.23 -27.61 1.89
CA SER A 17 -42.75 -26.55 2.79
C SER A 17 -41.69 -25.65 2.16
N ILE A 18 -41.01 -26.11 1.10
CA ILE A 18 -40.00 -25.32 0.37
C ILE A 18 -40.66 -24.49 -0.75
N SER A 19 -41.80 -24.92 -1.28
CA SER A 19 -42.50 -24.23 -2.37
C SER A 19 -43.15 -22.89 -1.99
N THR A 20 -43.23 -22.53 -0.72
CA THR A 20 -43.77 -21.22 -0.30
C THR A 20 -42.73 -20.11 -0.18
N ASN A 21 -41.42 -20.42 -0.33
CA ASN A 21 -40.34 -19.44 -0.12
C ASN A 21 -39.37 -19.24 -1.31
N LEU A 22 -39.61 -19.89 -2.47
CA LEU A 22 -38.80 -19.68 -3.68
C LEU A 22 -39.71 -19.19 -4.81
N GLY A 23 -39.43 -17.97 -5.28
CA GLY A 23 -40.19 -17.31 -6.34
C GLY A 23 -40.26 -18.11 -7.64
N CYS A 24 -41.26 -17.81 -8.46
CA CYS A 24 -41.67 -18.49 -9.70
C CYS A 24 -40.57 -18.83 -10.73
N ALA A 25 -39.32 -18.37 -10.59
CA ALA A 25 -38.23 -18.68 -11.51
C ALA A 25 -37.69 -20.11 -11.36
N SER A 26 -37.82 -20.73 -10.19
CA SER A 26 -37.23 -22.05 -9.90
C SER A 26 -38.05 -23.24 -10.42
N PHE A 27 -39.33 -23.04 -10.75
CA PHE A 27 -40.23 -24.13 -11.17
C PHE A 27 -40.00 -24.60 -12.61
N ASN A 28 -39.58 -23.70 -13.51
CA ASN A 28 -39.31 -24.04 -14.90
C ASN A 28 -38.00 -24.83 -15.12
N VAL A 29 -37.07 -24.77 -14.16
CA VAL A 29 -35.77 -25.47 -14.26
C VAL A 29 -35.90 -26.92 -13.80
N VAL A 30 -36.67 -27.17 -12.73
CA VAL A 30 -36.82 -28.53 -12.15
C VAL A 30 -37.70 -29.43 -13.02
N GLN A 31 -38.67 -28.87 -13.75
CA GLN A 31 -39.54 -29.67 -14.63
C GLN A 31 -38.85 -30.11 -15.95
N ARG A 32 -37.76 -29.44 -16.37
CA ARG A 32 -37.00 -29.79 -17.59
C ARG A 32 -35.94 -30.87 -17.37
N LEU A 33 -35.43 -31.04 -16.15
CA LEU A 33 -34.42 -32.06 -15.83
C LEU A 33 -34.96 -33.50 -15.85
N CYS A 34 -36.29 -33.69 -15.71
CA CYS A 34 -36.92 -35.01 -15.72
C CYS A 34 -37.20 -35.58 -17.13
N CYS A 35 -36.96 -34.81 -18.21
CA CYS A 35 -37.29 -35.23 -19.59
C CYS A 35 -36.08 -35.55 -20.49
N GLY A 36 -34.85 -35.56 -19.99
CA GLY A 36 -33.68 -35.93 -20.80
C GLY A 36 -33.35 -34.98 -21.96
N GLU A 37 -33.91 -33.77 -21.97
CA GLU A 37 -33.52 -32.71 -22.90
C GLU A 37 -32.28 -31.99 -22.37
N SER A 38 -31.18 -32.04 -23.14
CA SER A 38 -30.05 -31.14 -22.95
C SER A 38 -30.56 -29.71 -23.00
N ILE A 39 -30.46 -28.97 -21.90
CA ILE A 39 -30.67 -27.52 -21.89
C ILE A 39 -29.53 -26.93 -22.75
N ARG A 40 -29.80 -26.73 -24.04
CA ARG A 40 -28.94 -25.92 -24.89
C ARG A 40 -29.09 -24.49 -24.41
N ILE A 41 -28.12 -24.02 -23.63
CA ILE A 41 -27.97 -22.59 -23.36
C ILE A 41 -27.78 -21.94 -24.74
N ALA A 42 -28.71 -21.06 -25.12
CA ALA A 42 -28.59 -20.34 -26.37
C ALA A 42 -27.33 -19.46 -26.29
N SER A 43 -26.47 -19.51 -27.31
CA SER A 43 -25.26 -18.69 -27.38
C SER A 43 -25.20 -17.94 -28.70
N ARG A 44 -24.55 -16.78 -28.72
CA ARG A 44 -24.41 -15.92 -29.90
C ARG A 44 -22.97 -15.51 -30.12
N TRP A 45 -22.59 -15.38 -31.39
CA TRP A 45 -21.30 -14.83 -31.77
C TRP A 45 -21.28 -13.31 -31.61
N LEU A 46 -20.24 -12.83 -30.96
CA LEU A 46 -19.90 -11.43 -30.79
C LEU A 46 -18.54 -11.17 -31.40
N THR A 47 -18.41 -10.07 -32.12
CA THR A 47 -17.11 -9.59 -32.61
C THR A 47 -16.72 -8.35 -31.84
N PHE A 48 -15.65 -8.43 -31.07
CA PHE A 48 -15.05 -7.27 -30.42
C PHE A 48 -13.99 -6.68 -31.34
N ILE A 49 -14.02 -5.37 -31.54
CA ILE A 49 -13.00 -4.60 -32.23
C ILE A 49 -12.47 -3.56 -31.24
N LEU A 50 -11.19 -3.67 -30.89
CA LEU A 50 -10.51 -2.79 -29.95
C LEU A 50 -9.52 -1.90 -30.70
N THR A 51 -9.61 -0.58 -30.49
CA THR A 51 -8.59 0.38 -30.89
C THR A 51 -7.67 0.67 -29.70
N SER A 52 -6.35 0.72 -29.92
CA SER A 52 -5.36 0.95 -28.86
C SER A 52 -4.12 1.69 -29.37
N SER A 53 -3.33 2.27 -28.46
CA SER A 53 -2.00 2.84 -28.71
C SER A 53 -0.85 1.97 -28.20
N PHE A 54 -1.03 0.65 -28.15
CA PHE A 54 -0.04 -0.29 -27.65
C PHE A 54 1.26 -0.27 -28.45
N ALA A 55 2.38 -0.49 -27.76
CA ALA A 55 3.68 -0.64 -28.38
C ALA A 55 3.74 -1.88 -29.29
N GLY A 56 4.65 -1.89 -30.26
CA GLY A 56 4.71 -2.94 -31.29
C GLY A 56 4.94 -4.36 -30.76
N PHE A 57 5.52 -4.50 -29.56
CA PHE A 57 5.77 -5.76 -28.87
C PHE A 57 4.64 -6.23 -27.94
N GLU A 58 3.62 -5.39 -27.72
CA GLU A 58 2.47 -5.74 -26.89
C GLU A 58 1.38 -6.44 -27.72
N SER A 59 0.61 -7.30 -27.08
CA SER A 59 -0.58 -7.94 -27.66
C SER A 59 -1.81 -7.62 -26.81
N ALA A 60 -2.96 -7.43 -27.47
CA ALA A 60 -4.23 -7.17 -26.80
C ALA A 60 -4.91 -8.46 -26.35
N PHE A 61 -5.54 -8.42 -25.18
CA PHE A 61 -6.29 -9.53 -24.59
C PHE A 61 -7.63 -9.06 -24.01
N ILE A 62 -8.56 -10.01 -23.90
CA ILE A 62 -9.85 -9.84 -23.20
C ILE A 62 -9.98 -10.90 -22.10
N SER A 63 -10.44 -10.48 -20.91
CA SER A 63 -10.82 -11.39 -19.82
C SER A 63 -12.08 -10.89 -19.12
N GLY A 64 -12.79 -11.78 -18.44
CA GLY A 64 -14.08 -11.46 -17.84
C GLY A 64 -14.61 -12.51 -16.88
N SER A 65 -15.78 -12.22 -16.34
CA SER A 65 -16.51 -13.01 -15.33
C SER A 65 -16.89 -14.43 -15.76
N HIS A 66 -17.11 -14.66 -17.06
CA HIS A 66 -17.56 -15.94 -17.59
C HIS A 66 -16.39 -16.92 -17.83
N ASP A 67 -16.63 -18.23 -17.75
CA ASP A 67 -15.63 -19.29 -17.97
C ASP A 67 -14.91 -19.15 -19.33
N LEU A 68 -15.66 -18.83 -20.37
CA LEU A 68 -15.13 -18.59 -21.72
C LEU A 68 -14.20 -17.36 -21.80
N LEU A 69 -14.24 -16.45 -20.84
CA LEU A 69 -13.36 -15.28 -20.75
C LEU A 69 -12.29 -15.44 -19.65
N GLY A 70 -12.10 -16.67 -19.15
CA GLY A 70 -11.03 -16.99 -18.20
C GLY A 70 -11.28 -16.59 -16.75
N LYS A 71 -12.52 -16.25 -16.35
CA LYS A 71 -12.88 -15.90 -14.95
C LYS A 71 -11.91 -14.88 -14.32
N TRP A 72 -11.66 -13.78 -15.03
CA TRP A 72 -10.75 -12.70 -14.63
C TRP A 72 -9.28 -13.09 -14.43
N ASN A 73 -8.89 -14.33 -14.69
CA ASN A 73 -7.52 -14.77 -14.58
C ASN A 73 -6.72 -14.26 -15.79
N PRO A 74 -5.69 -13.40 -15.60
CA PRO A 74 -4.90 -12.87 -16.71
C PRO A 74 -4.25 -13.96 -17.55
N SER A 75 -3.79 -15.06 -16.92
CA SER A 75 -3.17 -16.18 -17.64
C SER A 75 -4.15 -16.97 -18.51
N ALA A 76 -5.46 -16.84 -18.26
CA ALA A 76 -6.52 -17.44 -19.06
C ALA A 76 -7.24 -16.41 -19.96
N GLY A 77 -6.72 -15.18 -20.06
CA GLY A 77 -7.23 -14.16 -20.97
C GLY A 77 -7.10 -14.60 -22.42
N LEU A 78 -8.06 -14.22 -23.24
CA LEU A 78 -8.10 -14.59 -24.66
C LEU A 78 -7.30 -13.56 -25.49
N PRO A 79 -6.30 -13.99 -26.29
CA PRO A 79 -5.57 -13.10 -27.17
C PRO A 79 -6.45 -12.61 -28.31
N MET A 80 -6.33 -11.32 -28.63
CA MET A 80 -6.96 -10.72 -29.81
C MET A 80 -6.00 -10.72 -31.00
N VAL A 81 -6.55 -10.77 -32.20
CA VAL A 81 -5.77 -10.77 -33.44
C VAL A 81 -5.56 -9.34 -33.91
N LYS A 82 -4.30 -8.96 -34.20
CA LYS A 82 -3.97 -7.64 -34.75
C LYS A 82 -4.46 -7.53 -36.18
N ASP A 83 -5.05 -6.39 -36.55
CA ASP A 83 -5.41 -6.10 -37.93
C ASP A 83 -4.15 -5.89 -38.78
N THR A 84 -4.17 -6.42 -40.02
CA THR A 84 -3.01 -6.37 -40.93
C THR A 84 -2.89 -5.06 -41.71
N ILE A 85 -3.96 -4.26 -41.75
CA ILE A 85 -4.05 -2.99 -42.47
C ILE A 85 -3.99 -1.83 -41.47
N GLU A 86 -4.75 -1.92 -40.38
CA GLU A 86 -4.84 -0.88 -39.35
C GLU A 86 -4.08 -1.30 -38.09
N GLU A 87 -2.81 -0.90 -37.95
CA GLU A 87 -1.91 -1.34 -36.87
C GLU A 87 -2.44 -1.10 -35.44
N ASN A 88 -3.39 -0.17 -35.26
CA ASN A 88 -3.95 0.16 -33.96
C ASN A 88 -5.22 -0.63 -33.62
N LYS A 89 -5.67 -1.55 -34.49
CA LYS A 89 -6.90 -2.32 -34.31
C LYS A 89 -6.64 -3.78 -34.00
N TRP A 90 -7.48 -4.33 -33.13
CA TRP A 90 -7.48 -5.72 -32.71
C TRP A 90 -8.89 -6.29 -32.78
N TYR A 91 -9.02 -7.58 -33.12
CA TYR A 91 -10.31 -8.24 -33.20
C TYR A 91 -10.32 -9.62 -32.54
N ILE A 92 -11.46 -9.98 -31.97
CA ILE A 92 -11.72 -11.34 -31.48
C ILE A 92 -13.20 -11.67 -31.65
N GLN A 93 -13.49 -12.91 -32.03
CA GLN A 93 -14.86 -13.43 -32.11
C GLN A 93 -15.10 -14.46 -31.02
N ILE A 94 -16.13 -14.26 -30.21
CA ILE A 94 -16.42 -15.11 -29.04
C ILE A 94 -17.90 -15.48 -29.04
N MET A 95 -18.19 -16.74 -28.75
CA MET A 95 -19.56 -17.22 -28.61
C MET A 95 -19.98 -17.19 -27.13
N LEU A 96 -20.85 -16.25 -26.73
CA LEU A 96 -21.28 -16.05 -25.34
C LEU A 96 -22.75 -16.44 -25.12
N PRO A 97 -23.15 -16.88 -23.91
CA PRO A 97 -24.52 -17.27 -23.61
C PRO A 97 -25.50 -16.09 -23.59
N VAL A 98 -26.74 -16.38 -23.98
CA VAL A 98 -27.89 -15.45 -23.99
C VAL A 98 -28.58 -15.48 -22.62
N GLY A 99 -29.09 -14.33 -22.17
CA GLY A 99 -29.82 -14.20 -20.91
C GLY A 99 -28.93 -14.05 -19.67
N GLU A 100 -27.60 -14.03 -19.84
CA GLU A 100 -26.64 -13.79 -18.77
C GLU A 100 -26.00 -12.40 -18.89
N LYS A 101 -25.75 -11.78 -17.75
CA LYS A 101 -24.99 -10.52 -17.66
C LYS A 101 -23.51 -10.88 -17.53
N ILE A 102 -22.71 -10.51 -18.51
CA ILE A 102 -21.29 -10.84 -18.57
C ILE A 102 -20.47 -9.56 -18.45
N GLN A 103 -19.56 -9.56 -17.49
CA GLN A 103 -18.60 -8.49 -17.27
C GLN A 103 -17.24 -8.84 -17.88
N TYR A 104 -16.53 -7.86 -18.44
CA TYR A 104 -15.23 -8.04 -19.09
C TYR A 104 -14.35 -6.78 -19.02
N ARG A 105 -13.05 -6.97 -19.29
CA ARG A 105 -12.02 -5.93 -19.42
C ARG A 105 -11.02 -6.30 -20.51
N PHE A 106 -10.41 -5.28 -21.09
CA PHE A 106 -9.23 -5.43 -21.94
C PHE A 106 -7.94 -5.22 -21.12
N PHE A 107 -6.87 -5.85 -21.59
CA PHE A 107 -5.52 -5.62 -21.09
C PHE A 107 -4.50 -5.88 -22.22
N SER A 108 -3.32 -5.27 -22.12
CA SER A 108 -2.17 -5.60 -22.97
C SER A 108 -1.18 -6.45 -22.20
N ALA A 109 -0.47 -7.30 -22.94
CA ALA A 109 0.54 -8.17 -22.37
C ALA A 109 1.70 -8.46 -23.33
N ILE A 110 2.85 -8.81 -22.76
CA ILE A 110 4.01 -9.34 -23.49
C ILE A 110 4.09 -10.84 -23.22
N SER A 111 4.12 -11.62 -24.30
CA SER A 111 4.23 -13.09 -24.24
C SER A 111 5.69 -13.53 -24.22
N ASP A 112 5.99 -14.60 -23.49
CA ASP A 112 7.28 -15.25 -23.51
C ASP A 112 7.43 -16.06 -24.81
N PRO A 113 8.37 -15.70 -25.69
CA PRO A 113 8.59 -16.45 -26.93
C PRO A 113 9.04 -17.91 -26.69
N ARG A 114 9.51 -18.26 -25.48
CA ARG A 114 9.96 -19.63 -25.15
C ARG A 114 8.84 -20.58 -24.77
N THR A 115 7.65 -20.07 -24.42
CA THR A 115 6.56 -20.95 -23.99
C THR A 115 5.77 -21.48 -25.17
N SER A 116 5.56 -22.80 -25.19
CA SER A 116 4.73 -23.45 -26.19
C SER A 116 3.24 -23.14 -25.96
N LEU A 117 2.46 -23.19 -27.05
CA LEU A 117 1.01 -22.95 -27.08
C LEU A 117 0.16 -23.65 -25.98
N PRO A 118 0.48 -24.83 -25.43
CA PRO A 118 -0.34 -25.40 -24.35
C PRO A 118 -0.23 -24.65 -23.00
N ASN A 119 0.85 -23.89 -22.75
CA ASN A 119 1.04 -23.14 -21.51
C ASN A 119 1.72 -21.78 -21.79
N PRO A 120 1.04 -20.84 -22.47
CA PRO A 120 1.59 -19.54 -22.75
C PRO A 120 1.89 -18.80 -21.44
N ARG A 121 3.09 -18.22 -21.34
CA ARG A 121 3.44 -17.33 -20.25
C ARG A 121 3.47 -15.90 -20.77
N HIS A 122 2.65 -15.04 -20.21
CA HIS A 122 2.62 -13.62 -20.53
C HIS A 122 2.47 -12.79 -19.26
N PHE A 123 2.94 -11.54 -19.34
CA PHE A 123 2.72 -10.58 -18.27
C PHE A 123 2.01 -9.34 -18.76
N ILE A 124 1.25 -8.73 -17.85
CA ILE A 124 0.41 -7.57 -18.13
C ILE A 124 1.28 -6.32 -18.18
N THR A 125 1.14 -5.53 -19.23
CA THR A 125 1.79 -4.22 -19.35
C THR A 125 0.83 -3.09 -19.03
N HIS A 126 -0.41 -3.15 -19.53
CA HIS A 126 -1.49 -2.20 -19.20
C HIS A 126 -2.82 -2.93 -19.03
N TYR A 127 -3.74 -2.39 -18.23
CA TYR A 127 -5.09 -2.92 -18.07
C TYR A 127 -6.13 -1.82 -17.83
N GLU A 128 -7.39 -2.13 -18.12
CA GLU A 128 -8.51 -1.24 -17.79
C GLU A 128 -8.81 -1.28 -16.29
N GLY A 129 -8.41 -0.22 -15.57
CA GLY A 129 -8.49 -0.10 -14.11
C GLY A 129 -9.81 0.44 -13.56
N SER A 130 -10.83 0.68 -14.41
CA SER A 130 -12.11 1.26 -13.98
C SER A 130 -12.74 0.50 -12.81
N LEU A 131 -13.37 1.18 -11.85
CA LEU A 131 -13.98 0.47 -10.70
C LEU A 131 -15.07 -0.53 -11.14
N HIS A 132 -15.87 -0.14 -12.15
CA HIS A 132 -16.89 -0.99 -12.75
C HIS A 132 -16.36 -1.56 -14.08
N PRO A 133 -16.33 -2.90 -14.25
CA PRO A 133 -15.98 -3.50 -15.52
C PRO A 133 -16.99 -3.18 -16.63
N ARG A 134 -16.59 -3.37 -17.88
CA ARG A 134 -17.51 -3.30 -19.03
C ARG A 134 -18.54 -4.42 -18.92
N GLU A 135 -19.77 -4.17 -19.35
CA GLU A 135 -20.86 -5.13 -19.22
C GLU A 135 -21.57 -5.38 -20.55
N ILE A 136 -21.94 -6.63 -20.80
CA ILE A 136 -22.78 -7.03 -21.91
C ILE A 136 -23.92 -7.93 -21.43
N PHE A 137 -25.09 -7.73 -22.03
CA PHE A 137 -26.26 -8.59 -21.89
C PHE A 137 -26.80 -8.90 -23.29
N LEU A 138 -26.96 -10.20 -23.57
CA LEU A 138 -27.48 -10.70 -24.84
C LEU A 138 -28.94 -11.11 -24.68
N SER A 139 -29.83 -10.60 -25.54
CA SER A 139 -31.25 -10.98 -25.62
C SER A 139 -31.54 -11.89 -26.81
N ASP A 140 -32.63 -12.68 -26.74
CA ASP A 140 -33.00 -13.70 -27.73
C ASP A 140 -33.15 -13.18 -29.18
N GLU A 141 -33.50 -11.90 -29.34
CA GLU A 141 -33.78 -11.26 -30.64
C GLU A 141 -32.55 -10.66 -31.36
N SER A 142 -31.34 -10.82 -30.83
CA SER A 142 -30.14 -10.15 -31.36
C SER A 142 -29.44 -10.95 -32.47
N GLU A 143 -29.22 -10.33 -33.64
CA GLU A 143 -28.26 -10.79 -34.65
C GLU A 143 -26.81 -10.70 -34.16
N THR A 144 -25.85 -11.25 -34.93
CA THR A 144 -24.41 -11.10 -34.68
C THR A 144 -24.06 -9.63 -34.40
N ARG A 145 -23.51 -9.35 -33.22
CA ARG A 145 -23.27 -7.99 -32.72
C ARG A 145 -21.78 -7.65 -32.79
N ILE A 146 -21.46 -6.55 -33.45
CA ILE A 146 -20.12 -5.95 -33.46
C ILE A 146 -20.04 -4.94 -32.32
N ILE A 147 -18.99 -5.02 -31.51
CA ILE A 147 -18.71 -4.13 -30.39
C ILE A 147 -17.42 -3.39 -30.68
N LEU A 148 -17.53 -2.08 -30.89
CA LEU A 148 -16.39 -1.19 -31.04
C LEU A 148 -15.98 -0.67 -29.66
N CYS A 149 -14.71 -0.75 -29.34
CA CYS A 149 -14.14 -0.29 -28.07
C CYS A 149 -12.83 0.47 -28.33
N GLU A 150 -12.57 1.46 -27.50
CA GLU A 150 -11.26 2.10 -27.38
C GLU A 150 -10.68 1.70 -26.03
N PHE A 151 -9.42 1.27 -26.03
CA PHE A 151 -8.76 0.79 -24.82
C PHE A 151 -8.67 1.90 -23.78
N GLY A 152 -9.01 1.59 -22.53
CA GLY A 152 -8.97 2.56 -21.44
C GLY A 152 -10.13 3.56 -21.44
N GLU A 153 -10.81 3.82 -22.56
CA GLU A 153 -11.96 4.73 -22.59
C GLU A 153 -13.27 4.00 -22.25
N PHE A 154 -13.84 4.38 -21.10
CA PHE A 154 -15.14 3.90 -20.65
C PHE A 154 -15.98 5.09 -20.16
N GLU A 155 -17.21 5.22 -20.68
CA GLU A 155 -18.12 6.35 -20.34
C GLU A 155 -17.49 7.74 -20.52
N LYS A 156 -16.60 7.91 -21.52
CA LYS A 156 -15.82 9.13 -21.79
C LYS A 156 -14.79 9.49 -20.71
N GLN A 157 -14.39 8.52 -19.90
CA GLN A 157 -13.30 8.63 -18.93
C GLN A 157 -12.20 7.63 -19.28
N ALA A 158 -10.95 8.03 -19.06
CA ALA A 158 -9.78 7.18 -19.29
C ALA A 158 -9.41 6.46 -17.98
N PHE A 159 -9.34 5.13 -18.03
CA PHE A 159 -9.01 4.24 -16.92
C PHE A 159 -7.87 3.28 -17.27
N GLU A 160 -6.86 3.79 -17.96
CA GLU A 160 -5.67 3.00 -18.28
C GLU A 160 -4.71 2.99 -17.10
N ASN A 161 -4.35 1.79 -16.63
CA ASN A 161 -3.41 1.59 -15.55
C ASN A 161 -2.24 0.70 -15.98
N SER A 162 -1.05 0.97 -15.44
CA SER A 162 0.10 0.08 -15.59
C SER A 162 -0.16 -1.28 -14.95
N GLY A 163 0.33 -2.33 -15.59
CA GLY A 163 0.26 -3.71 -15.10
C GLY A 163 1.06 -3.94 -13.82
N TRP A 164 0.84 -5.11 -13.23
CA TRP A 164 1.54 -5.59 -12.03
C TRP A 164 2.32 -6.88 -12.34
N LEU A 165 3.17 -7.30 -11.41
CA LEU A 165 3.94 -8.54 -11.55
C LEU A 165 3.03 -9.76 -11.40
N THR A 166 2.97 -10.59 -12.44
CA THR A 166 2.24 -11.86 -12.43
C THR A 166 3.19 -13.05 -12.38
N CYS A 167 4.24 -13.02 -13.20
CA CYS A 167 5.21 -14.11 -13.33
C CYS A 167 6.61 -13.64 -13.77
N GLN A 168 6.77 -12.33 -13.95
CA GLN A 168 7.98 -11.66 -14.36
C GLN A 168 8.55 -10.82 -13.22
N ASN A 169 9.84 -10.54 -13.29
CA ASN A 169 10.54 -9.64 -12.38
C ASN A 169 10.69 -8.28 -13.06
N GLU A 170 10.52 -7.20 -12.31
CA GLU A 170 10.92 -5.87 -12.78
C GLU A 170 12.36 -5.59 -12.37
N VAL A 171 13.14 -5.09 -13.32
CA VAL A 171 14.52 -4.65 -13.09
C VAL A 171 14.64 -3.18 -13.45
N LEU A 172 15.08 -2.39 -12.47
CA LEU A 172 15.49 -1.02 -12.67
C LEU A 172 17.01 -0.92 -12.64
N LEU A 173 17.56 -0.26 -13.66
CA LEU A 173 18.95 0.16 -13.74
C LEU A 173 19.00 1.69 -13.68
N THR A 174 19.52 2.23 -12.59
CA THR A 174 19.74 3.67 -12.42
C THR A 174 21.21 4.00 -12.64
N ILE A 175 21.45 4.99 -13.49
CA ILE A 175 22.78 5.54 -13.80
C ILE A 175 22.77 7.02 -13.42
N ASP A 176 23.47 7.35 -12.35
CA ASP A 176 23.86 8.73 -12.06
C ASP A 176 25.07 9.07 -12.93
N ALA A 177 24.86 9.97 -13.90
CA ALA A 177 25.91 10.39 -14.82
C ALA A 177 27.09 11.08 -14.10
N SER A 178 26.87 11.58 -12.88
CA SER A 178 27.93 12.13 -12.02
C SER A 178 28.96 11.07 -11.59
N MET A 179 28.60 9.79 -11.66
CA MET A 179 29.43 8.63 -11.30
C MET A 179 30.10 7.95 -12.51
N VAL A 180 29.91 8.50 -13.72
CA VAL A 180 30.64 8.06 -14.92
C VAL A 180 32.01 8.74 -14.95
N ARG A 181 33.06 7.95 -15.19
CA ARG A 181 34.46 8.42 -15.22
C ARG A 181 35.18 7.81 -16.41
N PHE A 182 35.73 8.66 -17.27
CA PHE A 182 36.61 8.24 -18.36
C PHE A 182 38.07 8.52 -17.99
N MET A 183 39.01 7.75 -18.53
CA MET A 183 40.44 7.94 -18.26
C MET A 183 41.02 9.17 -18.97
N HIS A 184 40.45 9.55 -20.12
CA HIS A 184 40.89 10.70 -20.92
C HIS A 184 39.70 11.61 -21.30
N PRO A 185 38.97 12.18 -20.31
CA PRO A 185 37.75 12.94 -20.56
C PRO A 185 37.96 14.17 -21.45
N GLN A 186 39.17 14.75 -21.46
CA GLN A 186 39.55 15.89 -22.30
C GLN A 186 39.55 15.59 -23.81
N LYS A 187 39.52 14.31 -24.21
CA LYS A 187 39.41 13.89 -25.61
C LYS A 187 37.96 13.70 -26.06
N LEU A 188 37.01 13.83 -25.14
CA LEU A 188 35.60 13.58 -25.39
C LEU A 188 34.89 14.92 -25.56
N HIS A 189 33.98 14.98 -26.53
CA HIS A 189 33.16 16.15 -26.79
C HIS A 189 31.80 15.99 -26.10
N HIS A 190 30.78 15.57 -26.85
CA HIS A 190 29.44 15.33 -26.34
C HIS A 190 29.23 13.85 -26.09
N VAL A 191 29.29 13.44 -24.81
CA VAL A 191 29.10 12.05 -24.45
C VAL A 191 27.61 11.69 -24.53
N HIS A 192 27.34 10.56 -25.16
CA HIS A 192 26.03 9.95 -25.27
C HIS A 192 26.06 8.53 -24.73
N LEU A 193 24.89 8.08 -24.28
CA LEU A 193 24.65 6.76 -23.72
C LEU A 193 23.56 6.07 -24.52
N LYS A 194 23.78 4.81 -24.86
CA LYS A 194 22.77 3.91 -25.39
C LYS A 194 22.69 2.72 -24.45
N VAL A 195 21.48 2.38 -24.01
CA VAL A 195 21.27 1.22 -23.13
C VAL A 195 20.25 0.32 -23.79
N GLY A 196 20.56 -0.96 -23.92
CA GLY A 196 19.61 -1.98 -24.38
C GLY A 196 19.42 -3.05 -23.32
N ALA A 197 18.19 -3.52 -23.18
CA ALA A 197 17.89 -4.73 -22.41
C ALA A 197 18.01 -5.96 -23.33
N PHE A 198 18.61 -7.02 -22.82
CA PHE A 198 18.86 -8.25 -23.56
C PHE A 198 18.53 -9.46 -22.70
N ARG A 199 18.14 -10.54 -23.37
CA ARG A 199 17.94 -11.85 -22.77
C ARG A 199 18.93 -12.83 -23.37
N THR A 200 19.60 -13.61 -22.54
CA THR A 200 20.41 -14.73 -23.04
C THR A 200 19.48 -15.84 -23.55
N MET A 201 19.64 -16.20 -24.82
CA MET A 201 18.98 -17.38 -25.40
C MET A 201 19.77 -18.62 -24.99
N SER A 202 19.59 -19.11 -23.77
CA SER A 202 20.02 -20.46 -23.45
C SER A 202 18.94 -21.44 -23.96
N SER A 203 19.18 -22.04 -25.12
CA SER A 203 18.41 -23.17 -25.65
C SER A 203 18.82 -24.45 -24.92
N TYR A 204 18.42 -24.62 -23.67
CA TYR A 204 18.69 -25.86 -22.93
C TYR A 204 17.42 -26.69 -22.70
N GLU A 205 17.09 -27.53 -23.67
CA GLU A 205 16.82 -28.95 -23.36
C GLU A 205 18.14 -29.68 -23.63
N PRO A 206 18.77 -30.35 -22.64
CA PRO A 206 20.00 -31.08 -22.85
C PRO A 206 19.71 -32.39 -23.58
N GLN A 207 19.49 -32.32 -24.90
CA GLN A 207 19.75 -33.46 -25.75
C GLN A 207 21.26 -33.46 -26.01
N PHE A 208 21.97 -34.42 -25.41
CA PHE A 208 23.38 -34.67 -25.67
C PHE A 208 23.57 -35.15 -27.12
N SER A 209 23.49 -34.24 -28.09
CA SER A 209 24.06 -34.43 -29.42
C SER A 209 25.40 -33.73 -29.46
N VAL A 210 26.44 -34.51 -29.71
CA VAL A 210 27.86 -34.10 -29.78
C VAL A 210 28.12 -33.40 -31.12
N GLU A 211 27.43 -32.29 -31.38
CA GLU A 211 27.80 -31.36 -32.44
C GLU A 211 28.33 -30.08 -31.78
N GLU A 212 29.49 -29.62 -32.27
CA GLU A 212 30.24 -28.49 -31.73
C GLU A 212 29.39 -27.21 -31.83
N ASN A 213 28.60 -26.91 -30.79
CA ASN A 213 27.97 -25.60 -30.64
C ASN A 213 29.08 -24.54 -30.54
N THR A 214 29.27 -23.76 -31.59
CA THR A 214 30.15 -22.59 -31.57
C THR A 214 29.50 -21.50 -30.73
N TYR A 215 30.30 -20.65 -30.07
CA TYR A 215 29.80 -19.46 -29.36
C TYR A 215 29.10 -18.44 -30.29
N ASP A 216 29.14 -18.64 -31.61
CA ASP A 216 28.51 -17.78 -32.61
C ASP A 216 26.97 -17.95 -32.71
N ASP A 217 26.40 -19.01 -32.13
CA ASP A 217 24.93 -19.21 -32.09
C ASP A 217 24.22 -18.41 -30.97
N PHE A 218 24.98 -17.63 -30.17
CA PHE A 218 24.40 -16.72 -29.18
C PHE A 218 23.80 -15.48 -29.86
N GLN A 219 22.55 -15.59 -30.31
CA GLN A 219 21.83 -14.44 -30.84
C GLN A 219 21.30 -13.57 -29.69
N GLU A 220 21.92 -12.41 -29.47
CA GLU A 220 21.41 -11.35 -28.58
C GLU A 220 20.07 -10.84 -29.14
N SER A 221 18.96 -11.22 -28.51
CA SER A 221 17.65 -10.64 -28.85
C SER A 221 17.41 -9.40 -28.00
N CYS A 222 17.14 -8.27 -28.66
CA CYS A 222 16.74 -7.06 -27.97
C CYS A 222 15.43 -7.33 -27.21
N TRP A 223 15.39 -6.96 -25.94
CA TRP A 223 14.23 -7.12 -25.08
C TRP A 223 13.52 -5.78 -24.87
N PRO A 224 12.18 -5.75 -24.76
CA PRO A 224 11.45 -4.52 -24.46
C PRO A 224 11.96 -3.85 -23.18
N SER A 225 12.21 -2.55 -23.27
CA SER A 225 12.64 -1.73 -22.15
C SER A 225 12.13 -0.30 -22.28
N TRP A 226 12.20 0.45 -21.19
CA TRP A 226 11.81 1.85 -21.08
C TRP A 226 12.91 2.64 -20.39
N TYR A 227 12.94 3.94 -20.60
CA TYR A 227 13.84 4.83 -19.88
C TYR A 227 13.14 6.11 -19.42
N SER A 228 13.69 6.74 -18.39
CA SER A 228 13.27 8.03 -17.87
C SER A 228 14.50 8.92 -17.62
N HIS A 229 14.45 10.16 -18.09
CA HIS A 229 15.39 11.22 -17.71
C HIS A 229 14.85 11.92 -16.46
N PHE A 230 15.20 11.41 -15.28
CA PHE A 230 14.51 11.76 -14.03
C PHE A 230 14.54 13.27 -13.71
N LYS A 231 15.65 13.95 -14.01
CA LYS A 231 15.79 15.40 -13.72
C LYS A 231 15.17 16.30 -14.79
N SER A 232 14.71 15.74 -15.90
CA SER A 232 14.01 16.49 -16.95
C SER A 232 12.66 17.03 -16.45
N HIS A 233 12.15 18.04 -17.15
CA HIS A 233 10.77 18.49 -17.00
C HIS A 233 9.77 17.40 -17.43
N ASP A 234 10.11 16.68 -18.50
CA ASP A 234 9.43 15.49 -18.97
C ASP A 234 10.22 14.26 -18.51
N CYS A 235 9.83 13.75 -17.35
CA CYS A 235 10.46 12.60 -16.70
C CYS A 235 9.66 11.30 -16.89
N ALA A 236 8.56 11.31 -17.65
CA ALA A 236 7.76 10.10 -17.89
C ALA A 236 8.61 9.01 -18.55
N PHE A 237 8.29 7.74 -18.27
CA PHE A 237 8.93 6.63 -18.97
C PHE A 237 8.57 6.65 -20.45
N LYS A 238 9.58 6.45 -21.29
CA LYS A 238 9.45 6.33 -22.75
C LYS A 238 9.92 4.97 -23.19
N GLU A 239 9.31 4.45 -24.24
CA GLU A 239 9.78 3.22 -24.90
C GLU A 239 11.24 3.41 -25.32
N ASN A 240 12.09 2.46 -24.96
CA ASN A 240 13.49 2.49 -25.34
C ASN A 240 13.67 1.89 -26.73
N ARG A 241 13.85 2.76 -27.73
CA ARG A 241 14.08 2.35 -29.12
C ARG A 241 15.57 2.25 -29.45
N ASN A 242 16.41 2.00 -28.44
CA ASN A 242 17.86 1.90 -28.58
C ASN A 242 18.48 3.19 -29.17
N GLU A 243 17.95 4.34 -28.75
CA GLU A 243 18.41 5.66 -29.16
C GLU A 243 19.64 6.13 -28.36
N MET A 244 20.40 7.08 -28.93
CA MET A 244 21.55 7.69 -28.26
C MET A 244 21.10 8.88 -27.40
N LEU A 245 21.24 8.74 -26.09
CA LEU A 245 20.81 9.72 -25.09
C LEU A 245 21.99 10.59 -24.66
N SER A 246 21.89 11.91 -24.80
CA SER A 246 22.95 12.82 -24.35
C SER A 246 23.08 12.79 -22.82
N ILE A 247 24.32 12.78 -22.30
CA ILE A 247 24.55 12.75 -20.86
C ILE A 247 25.33 13.98 -20.38
N THR A 248 24.84 14.58 -19.30
CA THR A 248 25.52 15.62 -18.53
C THR A 248 25.75 15.12 -17.10
N PRO A 249 26.77 15.62 -16.37
CA PRO A 249 27.08 15.14 -15.01
C PRO A 249 25.97 15.34 -13.97
N ARG A 250 24.89 16.06 -14.30
CA ARG A 250 23.75 16.26 -13.40
C ARG A 250 22.65 15.22 -13.65
N ASP A 251 22.69 14.48 -14.74
CA ASP A 251 21.60 13.62 -15.16
C ASP A 251 21.51 12.34 -14.34
N ILE A 252 20.27 11.91 -14.11
CA ILE A 252 19.94 10.61 -13.56
C ILE A 252 19.05 9.93 -14.59
N TRP A 253 19.51 8.81 -15.11
CA TRP A 253 18.79 7.98 -16.06
C TRP A 253 18.31 6.71 -15.38
N ILE A 254 17.04 6.38 -15.56
CA ILE A 254 16.44 5.15 -15.02
C ILE A 254 15.98 4.32 -16.21
N PHE A 255 16.54 3.13 -16.35
CA PHE A 255 16.14 2.14 -17.35
C PHE A 255 15.33 1.04 -16.67
N LYS A 256 14.22 0.66 -17.28
CA LYS A 256 13.26 -0.34 -16.77
C LYS A 256 13.09 -1.44 -17.79
N ALA A 257 13.16 -2.70 -17.35
CA ALA A 257 12.77 -3.84 -18.16
C ALA A 257 12.17 -4.92 -17.28
N GLN A 258 11.26 -5.72 -17.85
CA GLN A 258 10.61 -6.81 -17.13
C GLN A 258 10.99 -8.15 -17.74
N PHE A 259 11.53 -9.05 -16.93
CA PHE A 259 12.10 -10.31 -17.39
C PHE A 259 11.53 -11.48 -16.63
N PHE A 260 11.33 -12.59 -17.32
CA PHE A 260 10.81 -13.80 -16.67
C PHE A 260 11.83 -14.58 -15.83
N THR A 261 13.13 -14.29 -15.95
CA THR A 261 14.24 -14.98 -15.29
C THR A 261 15.30 -13.97 -14.88
N THR A 262 15.81 -14.03 -13.64
CA THR A 262 16.78 -13.04 -13.13
C THR A 262 18.22 -13.35 -13.52
N ASP A 263 18.54 -14.59 -13.88
CA ASP A 263 19.89 -15.05 -14.23
C ASP A 263 20.27 -14.76 -15.68
N GLU A 264 19.27 -14.60 -16.55
CA GLU A 264 19.43 -14.41 -18.01
C GLU A 264 19.25 -12.96 -18.45
N SER A 265 19.03 -12.04 -17.50
CA SER A 265 18.69 -10.64 -17.79
C SER A 265 19.92 -9.75 -17.80
N ILE A 266 20.12 -9.03 -18.90
CA ILE A 266 21.31 -8.24 -19.16
C ILE A 266 20.92 -6.83 -19.61
N PHE A 267 21.64 -5.83 -19.13
CA PHE A 267 21.68 -4.52 -19.78
C PHE A 267 23.05 -4.29 -20.41
N LYS A 268 23.07 -3.93 -21.69
CA LYS A 268 24.27 -3.48 -22.39
C LYS A 268 24.26 -1.95 -22.40
N VAL A 269 25.33 -1.36 -21.91
CA VAL A 269 25.50 0.09 -21.74
C VAL A 269 26.65 0.53 -22.63
N GLU A 270 26.35 1.28 -23.68
CA GLU A 270 27.29 1.73 -24.69
C GLU A 270 27.48 3.25 -24.60
N PHE A 271 28.73 3.70 -24.61
CA PHE A 271 29.08 5.12 -24.53
C PHE A 271 29.68 5.60 -25.85
N PHE A 272 29.23 6.76 -26.31
CA PHE A 272 29.66 7.38 -27.57
C PHE A 272 30.13 8.81 -27.34
N SER A 273 31.11 9.26 -28.11
CA SER A 273 31.50 10.66 -28.23
C SER A 273 31.03 11.17 -29.57
N ILE A 274 30.27 12.27 -29.57
CA ILE A 274 29.83 12.95 -30.79
C ILE A 274 30.53 14.30 -30.86
N SER A 275 31.19 14.56 -31.98
CA SER A 275 31.85 15.84 -32.29
C SER A 275 31.19 16.50 -33.49
N ASP A 276 30.96 17.81 -33.36
CA ASP A 276 30.50 18.66 -34.45
C ASP A 276 31.72 19.08 -35.29
N GLU A 277 31.93 18.47 -36.46
CA GLU A 277 32.88 19.02 -37.45
C GLU A 277 32.14 19.89 -38.47
N GLU A 278 32.83 20.92 -38.99
CA GLU A 278 32.35 21.82 -40.04
C GLU A 278 32.18 21.08 -41.37
N GLY A 279 31.07 20.33 -41.54
CA GLY A 279 30.74 19.65 -42.80
C GLY A 279 29.68 18.55 -42.69
N ASP A 280 28.40 18.95 -42.71
CA ASP A 280 27.14 18.20 -42.95
C ASP A 280 26.82 16.90 -42.19
N SER A 281 27.70 16.26 -41.42
CA SER A 281 27.31 15.14 -40.54
C SER A 281 28.19 14.99 -39.30
N PRO A 282 27.59 14.78 -38.11
CA PRO A 282 28.33 14.58 -36.87
C PRO A 282 29.13 13.27 -36.90
N VAL A 283 30.37 13.31 -36.39
CA VAL A 283 31.21 12.12 -36.25
C VAL A 283 30.83 11.41 -34.95
N VAL A 284 30.47 10.13 -35.03
CA VAL A 284 30.10 9.30 -33.89
C VAL A 284 31.20 8.29 -33.62
N GLU A 285 31.89 8.42 -32.49
CA GLU A 285 32.93 7.50 -32.04
C GLU A 285 32.43 6.69 -30.83
N GLN A 286 32.50 5.35 -30.90
CA GLN A 286 32.20 4.51 -29.74
C GLN A 286 33.38 4.54 -28.76
N ILE A 287 33.13 5.04 -27.55
CA ILE A 287 34.13 5.10 -26.48
C ILE A 287 34.34 3.70 -25.91
N GLY A 288 33.26 3.01 -25.58
CA GLY A 288 33.30 1.67 -25.03
C GLY A 288 31.95 1.18 -24.53
N THR A 289 31.94 -0.06 -24.07
CA THR A 289 30.75 -0.80 -23.64
C THR A 289 30.96 -1.39 -22.26
N ALA A 290 29.88 -1.53 -21.51
CA ALA A 290 29.82 -2.29 -20.29
C ALA A 290 28.58 -3.18 -20.27
N ILE A 291 28.70 -4.35 -19.64
CA ILE A 291 27.62 -5.31 -19.49
C ILE A 291 27.22 -5.36 -18.02
N VAL A 292 25.94 -5.13 -17.75
CA VAL A 292 25.34 -5.23 -16.43
C VAL A 292 24.56 -6.53 -16.35
N LEU A 293 25.08 -7.50 -15.60
CA LEU A 293 24.39 -8.74 -15.28
C LEU A 293 23.55 -8.55 -14.03
N THR A 294 22.26 -8.82 -14.13
CA THR A 294 21.34 -8.71 -12.97
C THR A 294 21.64 -9.76 -11.89
N SER A 295 22.22 -10.90 -12.26
CA SER A 295 22.72 -11.94 -11.35
C SER A 295 23.95 -11.52 -10.52
N ALA A 296 24.55 -10.36 -10.80
CA ALA A 296 25.70 -9.86 -10.04
C ALA A 296 25.33 -9.36 -8.63
N LEU A 297 24.04 -9.16 -8.33
CA LEU A 297 23.56 -8.79 -6.99
C LEU A 297 23.09 -10.02 -6.20
N GLN A 298 23.46 -10.08 -4.91
CA GLN A 298 22.98 -11.13 -3.99
C GLN A 298 21.61 -10.81 -3.37
N ASN A 299 21.35 -9.54 -3.03
CA ASN A 299 20.18 -9.12 -2.26
C ASN A 299 19.16 -8.32 -3.10
N TYR A 300 19.14 -8.52 -4.42
CA TYR A 300 18.21 -7.88 -5.36
C TYR A 300 18.21 -6.34 -5.39
N ARG A 301 19.01 -5.67 -4.56
CA ARG A 301 19.22 -4.22 -4.54
C ARG A 301 20.69 -3.92 -4.25
N GLY A 302 21.27 -2.99 -4.99
CA GLY A 302 22.63 -2.50 -4.70
C GLY A 302 23.29 -1.81 -5.88
N SER A 303 24.48 -1.28 -5.64
CA SER A 303 25.26 -0.56 -6.64
C SER A 303 26.50 -1.36 -7.03
N ILE A 304 26.78 -1.47 -8.33
CA ILE A 304 27.92 -2.21 -8.87
C ILE A 304 28.76 -1.24 -9.69
N LYS A 305 30.06 -1.15 -9.39
CA LYS A 305 31.02 -0.41 -10.19
C LYS A 305 31.55 -1.30 -11.31
N LEU A 306 31.34 -0.90 -12.56
CA LEU A 306 31.71 -1.67 -13.74
C LEU A 306 32.73 -0.92 -14.60
N PRO A 307 33.70 -1.64 -15.22
CA PRO A 307 34.60 -1.06 -16.20
C PRO A 307 33.87 -0.79 -17.51
N ILE A 308 34.29 0.26 -18.21
CA ILE A 308 33.90 0.54 -19.60
C ILE A 308 35.07 0.10 -20.47
N CYS A 309 34.82 -0.80 -21.42
CA CYS A 309 35.84 -1.40 -22.27
C CYS A 309 35.68 -0.96 -23.74
N ASP A 310 36.78 -0.61 -24.41
CA ASP A 310 36.78 -0.33 -25.85
C ASP A 310 36.64 -1.63 -26.68
N VAL A 311 36.60 -1.48 -28.01
CA VAL A 311 36.52 -2.60 -28.97
C VAL A 311 37.72 -3.56 -28.92
N LYS A 312 38.81 -3.18 -28.25
CA LYS A 312 40.02 -4.01 -28.03
C LYS A 312 40.06 -4.59 -26.61
N ASN A 313 38.96 -4.53 -25.87
CA ASN A 313 38.83 -4.95 -24.47
C ASN A 313 39.74 -4.19 -23.49
N LYS A 314 40.20 -2.99 -23.84
CA LYS A 314 40.94 -2.13 -22.92
C LYS A 314 39.97 -1.30 -22.09
N VAL A 315 40.20 -1.25 -20.78
CA VAL A 315 39.45 -0.37 -19.88
C VAL A 315 39.74 1.09 -20.23
N VAL A 316 38.70 1.84 -20.56
CA VAL A 316 38.73 3.28 -20.90
C VAL A 316 38.01 4.15 -19.89
N GLY A 317 37.30 3.55 -18.94
CA GLY A 317 36.56 4.23 -17.90
C GLY A 317 35.88 3.28 -16.93
N SER A 318 35.02 3.83 -16.09
CA SER A 318 34.14 3.09 -15.20
C SER A 318 32.87 3.89 -14.92
N PHE A 319 31.78 3.20 -14.59
CA PHE A 319 30.57 3.82 -14.07
C PHE A 319 29.98 2.98 -12.94
N VAL A 320 29.03 3.55 -12.21
CA VAL A 320 28.27 2.84 -11.18
C VAL A 320 26.85 2.61 -11.69
N ALA A 321 26.44 1.35 -11.69
CA ALA A 321 25.09 0.91 -11.99
C ALA A 321 24.37 0.61 -10.67
N GLU A 322 23.29 1.32 -10.37
CA GLU A 322 22.40 0.96 -9.26
C GLU A 322 21.29 0.08 -9.80
N LEU A 323 21.07 -1.07 -9.17
CA LEU A 323 20.09 -2.05 -9.59
C LEU A 323 19.07 -2.29 -8.48
N LEU A 324 17.81 -2.44 -8.89
CA LEU A 324 16.71 -2.95 -8.07
C LEU A 324 15.96 -4.02 -8.86
N ILE A 325 15.79 -5.20 -8.26
CA ILE A 325 15.05 -6.34 -8.82
C ILE A 325 13.85 -6.61 -7.92
N ILE A 326 12.66 -6.50 -8.49
CA ILE A 326 11.39 -6.77 -7.81
C ILE A 326 10.80 -8.05 -8.36
N LYS A 327 10.49 -9.00 -7.47
CA LYS A 327 9.93 -10.31 -7.80
C LYS A 327 8.40 -10.33 -7.64
N PRO A 328 7.67 -11.18 -8.39
CA PRO A 328 6.23 -11.36 -8.19
C PRO A 328 5.94 -12.05 -6.85
N ILE A 329 4.77 -11.79 -6.27
CA ILE A 329 4.23 -12.60 -5.16
C ILE A 329 3.77 -13.95 -5.73
N THR A 330 4.25 -15.05 -5.17
CA THR A 330 3.89 -16.41 -5.65
C THR A 330 2.66 -16.99 -4.97
N ASP A 331 2.37 -16.56 -3.75
CA ASP A 331 1.39 -17.21 -2.87
C ASP A 331 -0.06 -16.80 -3.17
N ILE A 332 -0.25 -15.68 -3.87
CA ILE A 332 -1.56 -15.15 -4.24
C ILE A 332 -1.53 -14.73 -5.70
N LYS A 333 -2.42 -15.32 -6.51
CA LYS A 333 -2.68 -14.86 -7.87
C LYS A 333 -3.78 -13.82 -7.86
N GLN A 334 -3.47 -12.62 -8.33
CA GLN A 334 -4.45 -11.54 -8.47
C GLN A 334 -5.18 -11.62 -9.80
N THR A 335 -6.40 -11.08 -9.83
CA THR A 335 -7.30 -11.13 -10.98
C THR A 335 -7.60 -9.74 -11.51
N LEU A 336 -8.17 -9.68 -12.72
CA LEU A 336 -8.70 -8.46 -13.34
C LEU A 336 -10.10 -8.08 -12.84
N GLU A 337 -10.64 -8.82 -11.86
CA GLU A 337 -12.00 -8.61 -11.36
C GLU A 337 -12.12 -7.27 -10.62
N CYS A 338 -11.18 -7.02 -9.72
CA CYS A 338 -11.13 -5.79 -8.95
C CYS A 338 -10.58 -4.66 -9.83
N GLY A 339 -11.35 -3.57 -9.95
CA GLY A 339 -10.81 -2.31 -10.44
C GLY A 339 -9.79 -1.73 -9.46
N PHE A 340 -9.00 -0.79 -9.95
CA PHE A 340 -8.06 -0.06 -9.10
C PHE A 340 -8.83 0.90 -8.20
N THR A 341 -8.56 0.88 -6.90
CA THR A 341 -9.13 1.85 -5.99
C THR A 341 -8.39 3.16 -6.17
N GLU A 342 -8.88 4.04 -7.04
CA GLU A 342 -8.33 5.38 -7.14
C GLU A 342 -8.44 6.11 -5.80
N VAL A 343 -7.38 6.86 -5.44
CA VAL A 343 -7.42 7.80 -4.31
C VAL A 343 -8.32 9.01 -4.63
N LYS A 344 -8.67 9.23 -5.90
CA LYS A 344 -9.27 10.48 -6.40
C LYS A 344 -10.73 10.70 -5.98
N LYS A 345 -10.94 11.89 -5.42
CA LYS A 345 -12.08 12.84 -5.56
C LYS A 345 -13.52 12.30 -5.58
N GLN A 346 -13.83 11.17 -4.94
CA GLN A 346 -15.24 10.87 -4.63
C GLN A 346 -15.81 11.79 -3.54
N HIS A 347 -14.97 12.60 -2.88
CA HIS A 347 -15.37 13.44 -1.77
C HIS A 347 -15.28 14.93 -2.11
N ASN A 348 -16.41 15.64 -1.93
CA ASN A 348 -16.48 17.11 -1.99
C ASN A 348 -15.81 17.79 -0.77
N ARG A 349 -15.08 17.03 0.05
CA ARG A 349 -14.40 17.49 1.26
C ARG A 349 -13.09 16.73 1.43
N THR A 350 -12.12 17.38 2.06
CA THR A 350 -10.92 16.74 2.58
C THR A 350 -11.29 15.68 3.62
N MET A 351 -10.76 14.45 3.53
CA MET A 351 -11.00 13.44 4.57
C MET A 351 -10.04 13.64 5.78
N ASN A 352 -10.39 13.07 6.93
CA ASN A 352 -9.56 13.12 8.13
C ASN A 352 -9.05 11.72 8.45
N ILE A 353 -7.73 11.61 8.62
CA ILE A 353 -7.03 10.36 8.91
C ILE A 353 -6.50 10.41 10.34
N GLY A 354 -6.87 9.42 11.17
CA GLY A 354 -6.37 9.27 12.53
C GLY A 354 -4.96 8.70 12.55
N HIS A 355 -3.96 9.55 12.79
CA HIS A 355 -2.55 9.16 12.89
C HIS A 355 -2.34 8.21 14.09
N ARG A 356 -1.92 6.95 13.81
CA ARG A 356 -1.81 5.86 14.80
C ARG A 356 -3.07 5.67 15.65
N GLY A 357 -4.23 5.98 15.06
CA GLY A 357 -5.52 6.14 15.76
C GLY A 357 -5.71 7.53 16.36
N VAL A 358 -6.02 7.57 17.67
CA VAL A 358 -6.06 8.82 18.47
C VAL A 358 -4.91 8.91 19.47
N GLY A 359 -3.96 7.97 19.40
CA GLY A 359 -2.88 7.86 20.36
C GLY A 359 -1.78 8.89 20.12
N GLN A 360 -1.07 9.25 21.19
CA GLN A 360 0.19 9.97 21.15
C GLN A 360 1.28 9.03 21.66
N SER A 361 2.51 9.25 21.20
CA SER A 361 3.68 8.64 21.82
C SER A 361 3.72 9.09 23.28
N CYS A 362 4.22 8.24 24.19
CA CYS A 362 4.08 8.34 25.66
C CYS A 362 4.62 9.64 26.33
N ALA A 363 4.98 10.67 25.56
CA ALA A 363 5.49 11.96 26.01
C ALA A 363 4.41 13.00 26.41
N LYS A 364 3.14 12.80 26.03
CA LYS A 364 2.01 13.70 26.38
C LYS A 364 0.88 12.88 27.03
N PRO A 365 0.04 13.48 27.92
CA PRO A 365 -0.99 12.74 28.65
C PRO A 365 -2.16 12.36 27.75
N CYS A 366 -1.99 11.32 26.93
CA CYS A 366 -3.06 10.70 26.16
C CYS A 366 -3.61 9.48 26.91
N THR A 367 -4.93 9.27 26.88
CA THR A 367 -5.58 8.17 27.63
C THR A 367 -5.55 6.82 26.91
N LEU A 368 -5.19 6.77 25.62
CA LEU A 368 -5.11 5.53 24.83
C LEU A 368 -3.73 5.42 24.17
N PRO A 369 -3.08 4.24 24.19
CA PRO A 369 -1.81 4.03 23.52
C PRO A 369 -1.95 4.13 21.99
N GLU A 370 -0.95 4.68 21.31
CA GLU A 370 -0.87 4.67 19.84
C GLU A 370 -0.82 3.24 19.28
N ASN A 371 -1.24 3.06 18.02
CA ASN A 371 -1.14 1.78 17.31
C ASN A 371 -1.85 0.61 18.04
N THR A 372 -2.99 0.88 18.69
CA THR A 372 -3.82 -0.12 19.37
C THR A 372 -5.23 -0.16 18.80
N ILE A 373 -5.90 -1.31 18.94
CA ILE A 373 -7.30 -1.46 18.52
C ILE A 373 -8.20 -0.42 19.19
N ALA A 374 -7.97 -0.13 20.49
CA ALA A 374 -8.71 0.88 21.21
C ALA A 374 -8.50 2.28 20.63
N SER A 375 -7.28 2.65 20.23
CA SER A 375 -7.02 3.96 19.60
C SER A 375 -7.71 4.07 18.23
N PHE A 376 -7.70 2.99 17.44
CA PHE A 376 -8.35 2.95 16.14
C PHE A 376 -9.87 3.09 16.24
N LYS A 377 -10.48 2.36 17.17
CA LYS A 377 -11.91 2.44 17.48
C LYS A 377 -12.31 3.84 17.93
N ALA A 378 -11.51 4.47 18.79
CA ALA A 378 -11.75 5.84 19.22
C ALA A 378 -11.65 6.84 18.06
N ALA A 379 -10.73 6.64 17.11
CA ALA A 379 -10.62 7.48 15.91
C ALA A 379 -11.88 7.33 15.04
N THR A 380 -12.33 6.10 14.80
CA THR A 380 -13.56 5.83 14.04
C THR A 380 -14.79 6.46 14.68
N LEU A 381 -14.97 6.31 16.01
CA LEU A 381 -16.08 6.91 16.74
C LEU A 381 -16.04 8.45 16.73
N SER A 382 -14.86 9.02 16.50
CA SER A 382 -14.66 10.47 16.40
C SER A 382 -14.78 10.98 14.95
N GLY A 383 -15.21 10.13 14.01
CA GLY A 383 -15.49 10.50 12.63
C GLY A 383 -14.28 10.45 11.69
N ALA A 384 -13.23 9.69 12.04
CA ALA A 384 -12.13 9.43 11.11
C ALA A 384 -12.60 8.63 9.89
N ASP A 385 -12.20 9.07 8.71
CA ASP A 385 -12.50 8.39 7.43
C ASP A 385 -11.51 7.23 7.21
N PHE A 386 -10.26 7.44 7.63
CA PHE A 386 -9.21 6.43 7.67
C PHE A 386 -8.51 6.44 9.03
N VAL A 387 -7.92 5.31 9.37
CA VAL A 387 -6.94 5.20 10.46
C VAL A 387 -5.60 4.86 9.86
N GLU A 388 -4.59 5.65 10.19
CA GLU A 388 -3.21 5.40 9.80
C GLU A 388 -2.52 4.60 10.92
N PHE A 389 -1.64 3.68 10.54
CA PHE A 389 -0.78 2.95 11.47
C PHE A 389 0.45 2.34 10.80
N ASP A 390 1.46 2.10 11.62
CA ASP A 390 2.77 1.60 11.22
C ASP A 390 2.86 0.08 11.28
N VAL A 391 3.40 -0.55 10.24
CA VAL A 391 3.65 -1.99 10.21
C VAL A 391 5.15 -2.26 10.05
N GLN A 392 5.66 -3.13 10.90
CA GLN A 392 7.00 -3.70 10.78
C GLN A 392 7.03 -5.19 11.12
N MET A 393 8.17 -5.85 10.94
CA MET A 393 8.30 -7.31 11.10
C MET A 393 8.99 -7.72 12.39
N THR A 394 8.48 -8.76 13.04
CA THR A 394 9.14 -9.50 14.11
C THR A 394 10.18 -10.49 13.56
N LYS A 395 10.97 -11.08 14.45
CA LYS A 395 11.97 -12.12 14.10
C LYS A 395 11.40 -13.35 13.42
N ASP A 396 10.18 -13.73 13.80
CA ASP A 396 9.43 -14.89 13.30
C ASP A 396 8.51 -14.55 12.12
N TRP A 397 8.76 -13.42 11.44
CA TRP A 397 8.05 -13.01 10.22
C TRP A 397 6.56 -12.78 10.40
N LEU A 398 6.17 -12.22 11.54
CA LEU A 398 4.81 -11.79 11.81
C LEU A 398 4.73 -10.25 11.74
N PRO A 399 3.92 -9.68 10.82
CA PRO A 399 3.74 -8.24 10.76
C PRO A 399 3.03 -7.72 12.03
N VAL A 400 3.67 -6.81 12.74
CA VAL A 400 3.18 -6.15 13.95
C VAL A 400 2.94 -4.67 13.71
N VAL A 401 1.92 -4.14 14.38
CA VAL A 401 1.56 -2.72 14.29
C VAL A 401 2.29 -1.93 15.37
N TYR A 402 3.36 -1.23 15.00
CA TYR A 402 4.22 -0.46 15.89
C TYR A 402 5.16 0.49 15.13
N HIS A 403 5.42 1.68 15.70
CA HIS A 403 6.16 2.74 15.01
C HIS A 403 7.68 2.65 15.11
N ASP A 404 8.24 2.46 16.30
CA ASP A 404 9.70 2.55 16.50
C ASP A 404 10.38 1.23 16.12
N PHE A 405 11.56 1.27 15.51
CA PHE A 405 12.31 0.03 15.20
C PHE A 405 12.84 -0.68 16.45
N PHE A 406 12.92 0.04 17.58
CA PHE A 406 13.42 -0.46 18.85
C PHE A 406 12.37 -0.35 19.94
N VAL A 407 12.25 -1.39 20.76
CA VAL A 407 11.57 -1.33 22.04
C VAL A 407 12.57 -1.02 23.15
N LYS A 408 12.15 -0.20 24.12
CA LYS A 408 12.93 0.10 25.32
C LYS A 408 12.57 -0.87 26.44
N ILE A 409 13.56 -1.55 27.00
CA ILE A 409 13.42 -2.42 28.16
C ILE A 409 14.26 -1.91 29.32
N TRP A 410 13.77 -2.08 30.55
CA TRP A 410 14.50 -1.74 31.76
C TRP A 410 15.24 -2.97 32.27
N ALA A 411 16.58 -2.95 32.21
CA ALA A 411 17.43 -4.05 32.66
C ALA A 411 18.23 -3.63 33.90
N ARG A 412 18.35 -4.51 34.89
CA ARG A 412 19.14 -4.26 36.09
C ARG A 412 20.64 -4.30 35.77
N LYS A 413 21.41 -3.32 36.25
CA LYS A 413 22.87 -3.27 36.12
C LYS A 413 23.50 -4.40 36.93
N ARG A 414 24.56 -5.04 36.41
CA ARG A 414 25.33 -6.02 37.19
C ARG A 414 26.08 -5.29 38.33
N PRO A 415 26.00 -5.76 39.59
CA PRO A 415 26.67 -5.10 40.70
C PRO A 415 28.19 -5.19 40.54
N SER A 416 28.86 -4.05 40.43
CA SER A 416 30.31 -3.94 40.43
C SER A 416 30.83 -3.87 41.86
N ASN A 417 31.04 -5.02 42.52
CA ASN A 417 31.81 -5.18 43.76
C ASN A 417 31.65 -4.10 44.85
N ARG A 418 30.44 -3.58 45.10
CA ARG A 418 30.13 -2.75 46.27
C ARG A 418 28.77 -3.10 46.83
N THR A 419 28.71 -3.02 48.17
CA THR A 419 27.58 -3.28 49.07
C THR A 419 26.25 -2.84 48.47
N LEU A 420 25.32 -3.80 48.37
CA LEU A 420 23.96 -3.61 47.89
C LEU A 420 23.20 -2.65 48.82
N ASN A 421 22.96 -1.42 48.38
CA ASN A 421 21.92 -0.56 48.94
C ASN A 421 20.62 -0.82 48.15
N LEU A 422 19.62 -1.39 48.82
CA LEU A 422 18.36 -1.84 48.21
C LEU A 422 17.40 -0.70 47.79
N ASN A 423 17.80 0.57 47.94
CA ASN A 423 16.93 1.74 47.75
C ASN A 423 17.39 2.72 46.65
N ASP A 424 18.36 2.33 45.80
CA ASP A 424 18.83 3.22 44.74
C ASP A 424 18.05 2.96 43.43
N HIS A 425 17.28 3.95 42.98
CA HIS A 425 16.62 3.92 41.67
C HIS A 425 17.61 3.90 40.48
N ASP A 426 18.91 4.09 40.76
CA ASP A 426 20.02 4.05 39.80
C ASP A 426 20.45 2.63 39.36
N ASP A 427 19.85 1.58 39.93
CA ASP A 427 20.21 0.17 39.67
C ASP A 427 19.72 -0.37 38.30
N PHE A 428 18.87 0.36 37.58
CA PHE A 428 18.35 -0.03 36.27
C PHE A 428 18.94 0.84 35.15
N SER A 429 19.15 0.23 33.98
CA SER A 429 19.51 0.91 32.73
C SER A 429 18.48 0.58 31.66
N VAL A 430 18.06 1.59 30.90
CA VAL A 430 17.26 1.37 29.69
C VAL A 430 18.17 0.76 28.62
N GLN A 431 17.76 -0.39 28.09
CA GLN A 431 18.36 -1.04 26.94
C GLN A 431 17.35 -1.00 25.79
N THR A 432 17.83 -0.94 24.55
CA THR A 432 16.98 -0.98 23.37
C THR A 432 17.19 -2.29 22.64
N ILE A 433 16.10 -2.96 22.26
CA ILE A 433 16.13 -4.19 21.45
C ILE A 433 15.33 -3.93 20.19
N ALA A 434 15.83 -4.36 19.03
CA ALA A 434 15.09 -4.21 17.78
C ALA A 434 13.84 -5.09 17.80
N VAL A 435 12.74 -4.61 17.26
CA VAL A 435 11.49 -5.40 17.12
C VAL A 435 11.75 -6.66 16.28
N SER A 436 12.60 -6.54 15.26
CA SER A 436 13.02 -7.65 14.41
C SER A 436 13.91 -8.69 15.10
N ASP A 437 14.43 -8.41 16.29
CA ASP A 437 15.20 -9.37 17.08
C ASP A 437 14.33 -10.19 18.04
N LEU A 438 13.04 -9.84 18.15
CA LEU A 438 12.07 -10.46 19.05
C LEU A 438 11.02 -11.22 18.24
N THR A 439 10.71 -12.44 18.66
CA THR A 439 9.50 -13.15 18.20
C THR A 439 8.25 -12.46 18.73
N LYS A 440 7.09 -12.73 18.13
CA LYS A 440 5.82 -12.15 18.62
C LYS A 440 5.55 -12.48 20.09
N ASP A 441 5.80 -13.73 20.49
CA ASP A 441 5.60 -14.17 21.87
C ASP A 441 6.55 -13.45 22.84
N GLU A 442 7.81 -13.23 22.44
CA GLU A 442 8.77 -12.44 23.23
C GLU A 442 8.35 -10.98 23.36
N LEU A 443 7.84 -10.40 22.27
CA LEU A 443 7.36 -9.03 22.22
C LEU A 443 6.12 -8.82 23.12
N ASP A 444 5.19 -9.78 23.15
CA ASP A 444 3.99 -9.73 23.99
C ASP A 444 4.27 -9.89 25.49
N MET A 445 5.40 -10.52 25.83
CA MET A 445 5.85 -10.59 27.23
C MET A 445 6.40 -9.24 27.74
N LEU A 446 6.69 -8.28 26.85
CA LEU A 446 7.18 -6.97 27.25
C LEU A 446 6.04 -6.10 27.77
N MET A 447 6.19 -5.63 29.01
CA MET A 447 5.30 -4.61 29.54
C MET A 447 5.78 -3.23 29.11
N MET A 448 4.96 -2.54 28.33
CA MET A 448 5.16 -1.13 28.04
C MET A 448 4.81 -0.30 29.28
N VAL A 449 5.81 0.37 29.85
CA VAL A 449 5.64 1.27 30.98
C VAL A 449 5.98 2.67 30.53
N ASP A 450 5.03 3.59 30.72
CA ASP A 450 5.22 5.03 30.53
C ASP A 450 6.39 5.50 31.43
N GLU A 451 7.44 6.06 30.83
CA GLU A 451 8.65 6.55 31.53
C GLU A 451 8.29 7.47 32.71
N GLN A 452 7.19 8.23 32.60
CA GLN A 452 6.74 9.15 33.65
C GLN A 452 5.90 8.46 34.75
N LYS A 453 5.33 7.27 34.47
CA LYS A 453 4.52 6.50 35.44
C LYS A 453 5.25 5.30 36.05
N PHE A 454 6.46 4.98 35.58
CA PHE A 454 7.29 3.91 36.14
C PHE A 454 7.51 4.11 37.66
N ALA A 455 7.68 5.37 38.09
CA ALA A 455 7.85 5.73 39.50
C ALA A 455 6.61 5.44 40.38
N ASN A 456 5.42 5.25 39.79
CA ASN A 456 4.16 5.12 40.53
C ASN A 456 3.56 3.70 40.52
N ARG A 457 4.23 2.70 39.91
CA ARG A 457 3.71 1.32 39.76
C ARG A 457 4.64 0.19 40.24
N SER A 458 5.68 0.49 41.01
CA SER A 458 6.50 -0.51 41.69
C SER A 458 6.12 -0.62 43.17
N ASP A 459 6.04 -1.84 43.69
CA ASP A 459 6.06 -2.04 45.15
C ASP A 459 7.45 -1.71 45.72
N VAL A 460 7.59 -1.72 47.06
CA VAL A 460 8.86 -1.42 47.77
C VAL A 460 10.00 -2.40 47.39
N GLN A 461 9.70 -3.46 46.63
CA GLN A 461 10.64 -4.45 46.11
C GLN A 461 10.85 -4.38 44.59
N GLY A 462 10.23 -3.44 43.87
CA GLY A 462 10.35 -3.31 42.42
C GLY A 462 9.52 -4.30 41.62
N ASN A 463 8.62 -5.07 42.25
CA ASN A 463 7.68 -5.93 41.55
C ASN A 463 6.50 -5.09 41.04
N LEU A 464 6.12 -5.34 39.79
CA LEU A 464 4.98 -4.69 39.14
C LEU A 464 3.70 -5.31 39.68
N ILE A 465 2.80 -4.46 40.18
CA ILE A 465 1.48 -4.89 40.67
C ILE A 465 0.72 -5.53 39.49
N LYS A 466 0.41 -6.84 39.60
CA LYS A 466 -0.53 -7.53 38.70
C LYS A 466 -1.94 -7.01 38.95
N ASP A 467 -2.26 -5.82 38.47
CA ASP A 467 -3.60 -5.26 38.60
C ASP A 467 -4.45 -5.56 37.36
N SER A 468 -5.44 -6.45 37.55
CA SER A 468 -6.63 -6.67 36.71
C SER A 468 -6.41 -7.15 35.26
N GLU A 469 -7.38 -7.88 34.70
CA GLU A 469 -7.41 -8.20 33.26
C GLU A 469 -7.33 -6.90 32.45
N VAL A 470 -6.16 -6.63 31.87
CA VAL A 470 -5.98 -5.51 30.92
C VAL A 470 -6.76 -5.87 29.66
N ASP A 471 -7.62 -4.96 29.21
CA ASP A 471 -8.41 -5.14 27.99
C ASP A 471 -7.47 -5.44 26.81
N ALA A 472 -7.72 -6.53 26.08
CA ALA A 472 -6.92 -6.94 24.93
C ALA A 472 -6.86 -5.83 23.85
N GLU A 473 -7.90 -4.98 23.74
CA GLU A 473 -7.89 -3.85 22.79
C GLU A 473 -6.85 -2.76 23.15
N LEU A 474 -6.32 -2.75 24.38
CA LEU A 474 -5.29 -1.82 24.87
C LEU A 474 -3.87 -2.38 24.79
N LEU A 475 -3.71 -3.66 24.43
CA LEU A 475 -2.39 -4.28 24.35
C LEU A 475 -1.59 -3.73 23.16
N PRO A 476 -0.29 -3.46 23.35
CA PRO A 476 0.59 -3.01 22.27
C PRO A 476 0.89 -4.15 21.29
N PHE A 477 1.49 -3.79 20.16
CA PHE A 477 1.98 -4.74 19.14
C PHE A 477 0.92 -5.70 18.59
N PRO A 478 -0.32 -5.26 18.28
CA PRO A 478 -1.26 -6.16 17.63
C PRO A 478 -0.70 -6.62 16.28
N LEU A 479 -1.00 -7.85 15.88
CA LEU A 479 -0.66 -8.34 14.55
C LEU A 479 -1.48 -7.58 13.50
N LEU A 480 -0.89 -7.37 12.32
CA LEU A 480 -1.62 -6.78 11.20
C LEU A 480 -2.91 -7.55 10.87
N ILE A 481 -2.85 -8.89 10.85
CA ILE A 481 -4.02 -9.73 10.62
C ILE A 481 -5.09 -9.51 11.70
N GLN A 482 -4.69 -9.36 12.96
CA GLN A 482 -5.62 -9.08 14.06
C GLN A 482 -6.33 -7.75 13.86
N VAL A 483 -5.61 -6.70 13.42
CA VAL A 483 -6.20 -5.39 13.10
C VAL A 483 -7.16 -5.49 11.91
N LEU A 484 -6.75 -6.17 10.83
CA LEU A 484 -7.56 -6.33 9.61
C LEU A 484 -8.89 -7.05 9.87
N GLN A 485 -8.88 -8.07 10.73
CA GLN A 485 -10.03 -8.92 11.03
C GLN A 485 -10.82 -8.47 12.27
N HIS A 486 -10.42 -7.40 12.96
CA HIS A 486 -11.03 -7.03 14.23
C HIS A 486 -12.49 -6.59 14.07
N GLN A 487 -13.42 -7.32 14.70
CA GLN A 487 -14.86 -7.09 14.54
C GLN A 487 -15.34 -5.74 15.08
N SER A 488 -14.63 -5.15 16.06
CA SER A 488 -15.00 -3.85 16.63
C SER A 488 -14.63 -2.65 15.74
N LEU A 489 -13.86 -2.87 14.66
CA LEU A 489 -13.50 -1.83 13.69
C LEU A 489 -14.45 -1.90 12.48
N PRO A 490 -15.37 -0.93 12.32
CA PRO A 490 -16.35 -0.93 11.22
C PRO A 490 -15.71 -1.08 9.84
N SER A 491 -16.28 -1.86 8.93
CA SER A 491 -15.72 -2.04 7.57
C SER A 491 -15.70 -0.77 6.72
N CYS A 492 -16.47 0.25 7.11
CA CYS A 492 -16.53 1.54 6.43
C CYS A 492 -15.32 2.45 6.70
N VAL A 493 -14.59 2.27 7.81
CA VAL A 493 -13.36 3.03 8.06
C VAL A 493 -12.22 2.43 7.23
N GLY A 494 -11.52 3.26 6.47
CA GLY A 494 -10.36 2.82 5.70
C GLY A 494 -9.11 2.67 6.57
N PHE A 495 -8.12 1.91 6.10
CA PHE A 495 -6.81 1.83 6.74
C PHE A 495 -5.73 2.40 5.83
N MET A 496 -4.86 3.23 6.39
CA MET A 496 -3.64 3.69 5.77
C MET A 496 -2.48 2.97 6.46
N ILE A 497 -1.80 2.08 5.73
CA ILE A 497 -0.79 1.19 6.27
C ILE A 497 0.58 1.73 5.88
N GLU A 498 1.31 2.33 6.83
CA GLU A 498 2.71 2.68 6.65
C GLU A 498 3.57 1.42 6.77
N VAL A 499 4.19 0.99 5.68
CA VAL A 499 5.17 -0.10 5.70
C VAL A 499 6.53 0.49 6.05
N LYS A 500 6.96 0.25 7.29
CA LYS A 500 8.25 0.73 7.77
C LYS A 500 9.36 -0.19 7.32
N TYR A 501 10.40 0.39 6.74
CA TYR A 501 11.62 -0.32 6.36
C TYR A 501 12.83 0.55 6.73
N PRO A 502 13.84 0.03 7.45
CA PRO A 502 14.96 0.83 7.91
C PRO A 502 15.79 1.41 6.77
N GLN A 503 16.12 2.70 6.86
CA GLN A 503 16.95 3.40 5.89
C GLN A 503 18.28 3.88 6.50
N LYS A 504 19.21 4.22 5.61
CA LYS A 504 20.46 4.91 5.97
C LYS A 504 20.21 6.41 5.95
N LEU A 505 20.76 7.10 6.93
CA LEU A 505 20.72 8.55 7.06
C LEU A 505 22.00 9.16 6.45
N LYS A 506 21.90 10.39 5.97
CA LYS A 506 23.02 11.10 5.33
C LYS A 506 24.18 11.37 6.28
N CYS A 507 23.92 11.43 7.59
CA CYS A 507 24.96 11.49 8.63
C CYS A 507 25.78 10.18 8.76
N GLY A 508 25.45 9.13 8.02
CA GLY A 508 26.09 7.81 8.06
C GLY A 508 25.53 6.88 9.13
N CYS A 509 24.61 7.34 9.97
CA CYS A 509 23.85 6.48 10.87
C CYS A 509 22.79 5.70 10.09
N SER A 510 22.33 4.57 10.63
CA SER A 510 21.18 3.86 10.07
C SER A 510 20.12 3.71 11.15
N GLU A 511 18.85 3.73 10.74
CA GLU A 511 17.71 3.58 11.65
C GLU A 511 17.67 2.20 12.31
N LEU A 512 18.35 1.22 11.71
CA LEU A 512 18.58 -0.12 12.26
C LEU A 512 19.96 -0.62 11.82
N TYR A 513 20.47 -1.70 12.42
CA TYR A 513 21.78 -2.26 12.08
C TYR A 513 21.85 -2.75 10.61
N GLU A 514 23.07 -2.80 10.05
CA GLU A 514 23.30 -3.22 8.67
C GLU A 514 23.00 -4.72 8.48
N ASN A 515 22.30 -5.07 7.39
CA ASN A 515 21.75 -6.40 7.05
C ASN A 515 20.40 -6.75 7.71
N TYR A 516 19.43 -5.89 7.48
CA TYR A 516 18.02 -6.21 7.72
C TYR A 516 17.47 -7.22 6.71
N THR A 517 16.23 -7.64 6.94
CA THR A 517 15.40 -8.52 6.12
C THR A 517 15.37 -8.13 4.64
N GLU A 518 15.44 -9.11 3.73
CA GLU A 518 15.36 -8.86 2.28
C GLU A 518 13.99 -8.24 1.91
N ARG A 519 14.03 -7.15 1.13
CA ARG A 519 12.86 -6.28 0.86
C ARG A 519 11.72 -6.99 0.14
N ASN A 520 11.98 -7.86 -0.83
CA ASN A 520 10.93 -8.60 -1.52
C ASN A 520 10.16 -9.47 -0.54
N ALA A 521 10.86 -10.32 0.21
CA ALA A 521 10.24 -11.18 1.21
C ALA A 521 9.47 -10.37 2.27
N TYR A 522 10.03 -9.24 2.70
CA TYR A 522 9.39 -8.34 3.67
C TYR A 522 8.04 -7.80 3.18
N VAL A 523 8.02 -7.25 1.96
CA VAL A 523 6.81 -6.69 1.35
C VAL A 523 5.81 -7.81 1.00
N ASP A 524 6.29 -8.98 0.57
CA ASP A 524 5.45 -10.12 0.18
C ASP A 524 4.57 -10.59 1.35
N VAL A 525 5.13 -10.71 2.55
CA VAL A 525 4.37 -11.10 3.75
C VAL A 525 3.26 -10.09 4.04
N ILE A 526 3.58 -8.80 4.07
CA ILE A 526 2.62 -7.73 4.40
C ILE A 526 1.52 -7.64 3.34
N VAL A 527 1.86 -7.61 2.05
CA VAL A 527 0.88 -7.54 0.96
C VAL A 527 0.00 -8.78 0.93
N THR A 528 0.57 -9.96 1.19
CA THR A 528 -0.18 -11.22 1.27
C THR A 528 -1.20 -11.18 2.40
N ASP A 529 -0.83 -10.71 3.58
CA ASP A 529 -1.73 -10.56 4.72
C ASP A 529 -2.85 -9.57 4.42
N VAL A 530 -2.56 -8.43 3.80
CA VAL A 530 -3.58 -7.43 3.45
C VAL A 530 -4.53 -7.99 2.38
N LEU A 531 -4.03 -8.58 1.29
CA LEU A 531 -4.86 -9.11 0.21
C LEU A 531 -5.81 -10.22 0.70
N LYS A 532 -5.37 -11.08 1.62
CA LYS A 532 -6.19 -12.16 2.20
C LYS A 532 -7.22 -11.66 3.20
N ASN A 533 -6.89 -10.63 3.99
CA ASN A 533 -7.64 -10.31 5.21
C ASN A 533 -8.37 -8.95 5.20
N ALA A 534 -8.06 -8.04 4.26
CA ALA A 534 -8.71 -6.73 4.21
C ALA A 534 -10.15 -6.76 3.67
N HIS A 535 -10.59 -7.87 3.06
CA HIS A 535 -11.92 -8.03 2.47
C HIS A 535 -12.32 -6.85 1.58
N GLN A 536 -13.41 -6.12 1.87
CA GLN A 536 -13.86 -4.94 1.11
C GLN A 536 -13.38 -3.61 1.70
N ARG A 537 -12.56 -3.64 2.76
CA ARG A 537 -12.06 -2.42 3.39
C ARG A 537 -11.20 -1.63 2.42
N LYS A 538 -11.35 -0.30 2.44
CA LYS A 538 -10.47 0.62 1.72
C LYS A 538 -9.09 0.60 2.37
N ILE A 539 -8.05 0.31 1.60
CA ILE A 539 -6.66 0.32 2.07
C ILE A 539 -5.88 1.31 1.23
N ILE A 540 -4.99 2.07 1.86
CA ILE A 540 -3.95 2.86 1.23
C ILE A 540 -2.62 2.38 1.82
N PHE A 541 -1.65 2.06 0.97
CA PHE A 541 -0.29 1.81 1.43
C PHE A 541 0.54 3.09 1.41
N SER A 542 1.49 3.20 2.32
CA SER A 542 2.48 4.29 2.34
C SER A 542 3.84 3.82 2.84
N SER A 543 4.91 4.52 2.47
CA SER A 543 6.24 4.31 3.03
C SER A 543 7.14 5.54 2.78
N PHE A 544 8.16 5.69 3.62
CA PHE A 544 9.29 6.60 3.39
C PHE A 544 10.40 5.96 2.54
N ASP A 545 10.43 4.62 2.40
CA ASP A 545 11.43 3.93 1.56
C ASP A 545 10.90 3.85 0.10
N PRO A 546 11.60 4.46 -0.88
CA PRO A 546 11.14 4.49 -2.26
C PRO A 546 11.07 3.10 -2.91
N ASP A 547 11.99 2.18 -2.55
CA ASP A 547 11.99 0.82 -3.11
C ASP A 547 10.76 0.05 -2.60
N VAL A 548 10.41 0.20 -1.32
CA VAL A 548 9.19 -0.37 -0.73
C VAL A 548 7.95 0.19 -1.43
N CYS A 549 7.85 1.50 -1.68
CA CYS A 549 6.74 2.08 -2.43
C CYS A 549 6.59 1.45 -3.83
N LEU A 550 7.70 1.26 -4.55
CA LEU A 550 7.66 0.63 -5.86
C LEU A 550 7.24 -0.84 -5.79
N MET A 551 7.77 -1.59 -4.81
CA MET A 551 7.37 -2.99 -4.58
C MET A 551 5.89 -3.09 -4.26
N LEU A 552 5.36 -2.22 -3.38
CA LEU A 552 3.94 -2.15 -3.06
C LEU A 552 3.08 -1.80 -4.28
N LYS A 553 3.57 -0.94 -5.18
CA LYS A 553 2.85 -0.56 -6.40
C LYS A 553 2.78 -1.70 -7.41
N ILE A 554 3.87 -2.42 -7.62
CA ILE A 554 3.96 -3.38 -8.73
C ILE A 554 3.65 -4.82 -8.31
N LYS A 555 3.70 -5.17 -7.02
CA LYS A 555 3.29 -6.50 -6.54
C LYS A 555 1.77 -6.66 -6.41
N GLN A 556 0.99 -5.59 -6.60
CA GLN A 556 -0.47 -5.65 -6.51
C GLN A 556 -1.21 -4.61 -7.36
N ASN A 557 -2.45 -4.90 -7.76
CA ASN A 557 -3.26 -4.06 -8.64
C ASN A 557 -4.50 -3.42 -7.98
N ARG A 558 -4.62 -3.50 -6.66
CA ARG A 558 -5.87 -3.23 -5.93
C ARG A 558 -5.85 -1.93 -5.14
N TYR A 559 -4.77 -1.70 -4.41
CA TYR A 559 -4.64 -0.65 -3.41
C TYR A 559 -3.65 0.43 -3.89
N PRO A 560 -3.98 1.70 -3.71
CA PRO A 560 -3.09 2.79 -4.02
C PRO A 560 -1.90 2.85 -3.07
N VAL A 561 -0.80 3.42 -3.56
CA VAL A 561 0.44 3.63 -2.80
C VAL A 561 0.78 5.11 -2.79
N LEU A 562 1.04 5.66 -1.61
CA LEU A 562 1.53 7.02 -1.40
C LEU A 562 3.00 6.99 -1.02
N PHE A 563 3.76 7.94 -1.54
CA PHE A 563 5.12 8.18 -1.06
C PHE A 563 5.11 9.22 0.07
N LEU A 564 5.63 8.85 1.24
CA LEU A 564 5.79 9.77 2.37
C LEU A 564 7.09 10.56 2.19
N THR A 565 7.03 11.88 2.34
CA THR A 565 8.20 12.73 2.27
C THR A 565 8.29 13.66 3.47
N GLN A 566 9.49 13.76 4.02
CA GLN A 566 9.82 14.75 5.05
C GLN A 566 10.13 16.12 4.41
N GLY A 567 10.41 16.15 3.11
CA GLY A 567 10.76 17.38 2.41
C GLY A 567 12.04 18.03 2.91
N ASP A 568 12.28 19.26 2.48
CA ASP A 568 13.26 20.12 3.13
C ASP A 568 12.72 20.55 4.49
N ASN A 569 13.32 20.06 5.57
CA ASN A 569 12.85 20.27 6.93
C ASN A 569 14.01 20.38 7.91
N SER A 570 13.74 21.01 9.05
CA SER A 570 14.74 21.19 10.11
C SER A 570 14.62 20.19 11.26
N ARG A 571 13.57 19.35 11.25
CA ARG A 571 13.19 18.47 12.36
C ARG A 571 13.82 17.08 12.30
N TYR A 572 14.05 16.58 11.09
CA TYR A 572 14.46 15.21 10.83
C TYR A 572 15.76 15.18 10.03
N GLU A 573 16.61 14.20 10.35
CA GLU A 573 17.80 13.92 9.57
C GLU A 573 17.40 13.36 8.20
N ILE A 574 18.07 13.83 7.14
CA ILE A 574 17.72 13.46 5.77
C ILE A 574 18.24 12.05 5.48
N TYR A 575 17.46 11.23 4.78
CA TYR A 575 17.92 9.92 4.31
C TYR A 575 19.04 10.03 3.27
N GLU A 576 19.88 9.00 3.20
CA GLU A 576 20.96 8.89 2.21
C GLU A 576 20.40 8.81 0.77
N ASP A 577 19.24 8.14 0.61
CA ASP A 577 18.61 7.94 -0.70
C ASP A 577 18.19 9.27 -1.34
N TRP A 578 18.74 9.54 -2.52
CA TRP A 578 18.55 10.81 -3.22
C TRP A 578 17.09 11.08 -3.60
N ARG A 579 16.25 10.04 -3.71
CA ARG A 579 14.82 10.17 -4.04
C ARG A 579 14.01 10.84 -2.94
N THR A 580 14.55 10.88 -1.72
CA THR A 580 13.90 11.43 -0.52
C THR A 580 14.27 12.88 -0.21
N TRP A 581 15.31 13.43 -0.85
CA TRP A 581 15.95 14.69 -0.43
C TRP A 581 15.10 15.95 -0.55
N SER A 582 14.01 15.92 -1.32
CA SER A 582 13.10 17.06 -1.42
C SER A 582 11.71 16.62 -1.85
N SER A 583 10.71 17.44 -1.56
CA SER A 583 9.36 17.19 -2.05
C SER A 583 9.22 17.32 -3.57
N ASP A 584 10.11 18.04 -4.25
CA ASP A 584 10.14 18.02 -5.73
C ASP A 584 10.56 16.66 -6.26
N THR A 585 11.60 16.09 -5.66
CA THR A 585 12.07 14.75 -5.98
C THR A 585 11.00 13.72 -5.69
N ALA A 586 10.30 13.84 -4.56
CA ALA A 586 9.20 12.96 -4.18
C ALA A 586 8.03 13.01 -5.18
N VAL A 587 7.64 14.20 -5.63
CA VAL A 587 6.59 14.38 -6.65
C VAL A 587 6.98 13.76 -7.99
N LYS A 588 8.23 13.97 -8.43
CA LYS A 588 8.75 13.33 -9.65
C LYS A 588 8.79 11.82 -9.50
N PHE A 589 9.32 11.30 -8.40
CA PHE A 589 9.37 9.88 -8.11
C PHE A 589 7.97 9.24 -8.16
N ALA A 590 7.00 9.85 -7.48
CA ALA A 590 5.62 9.38 -7.49
C ALA A 590 5.01 9.36 -8.89
N PHE A 591 5.25 10.41 -9.69
CA PHE A 591 4.78 10.48 -11.08
C PHE A 591 5.46 9.43 -11.99
N VAL A 592 6.79 9.34 -11.96
CA VAL A 592 7.58 8.45 -12.82
C VAL A 592 7.22 6.98 -12.59
N HIS A 593 6.93 6.61 -11.35
CA HIS A 593 6.60 5.23 -10.97
C HIS A 593 5.09 4.96 -10.82
N ASP A 594 4.23 5.86 -11.32
CA ASP A 594 2.77 5.72 -11.29
C ASP A 594 2.20 5.45 -9.88
N LEU A 595 2.79 6.08 -8.86
CA LEU A 595 2.23 6.06 -7.51
C LEU A 595 0.96 6.92 -7.46
N ALA A 596 0.08 6.63 -6.51
CA ALA A 596 -1.19 7.33 -6.43
C ALA A 596 -1.04 8.79 -5.95
N GLY A 597 0.02 9.10 -5.20
CA GLY A 597 0.22 10.41 -4.63
C GLY A 597 1.40 10.55 -3.68
N VAL A 598 1.49 11.71 -3.05
CA VAL A 598 2.54 12.09 -2.09
C VAL A 598 1.91 12.61 -0.80
N ALA A 599 2.45 12.16 0.33
CA ALA A 599 2.15 12.72 1.65
C ALA A 599 3.27 13.64 2.12
N PHE A 600 3.00 14.93 2.11
CA PHE A 600 3.96 15.97 2.42
C PHE A 600 4.00 16.27 3.92
N HIS A 601 5.19 16.57 4.43
CA HIS A 601 5.34 17.13 5.75
C HIS A 601 4.85 18.60 5.79
N SER A 602 4.13 18.98 6.85
CA SER A 602 3.48 20.28 6.97
C SER A 602 4.45 21.46 7.03
N GLU A 603 5.62 21.30 7.66
CA GLU A 603 6.63 22.37 7.83
C GLU A 603 7.09 22.94 6.48
N GLU A 604 7.42 22.06 5.53
CA GLU A 604 7.86 22.50 4.21
C GLU A 604 6.72 23.20 3.46
N LEU A 605 5.50 22.65 3.48
CA LEU A 605 4.39 23.24 2.72
C LEU A 605 3.91 24.58 3.27
N LEU A 606 4.03 24.81 4.58
CA LEU A 606 3.75 26.11 5.19
C LEU A 606 4.75 27.18 4.73
N SER A 607 5.99 26.80 4.43
CA SER A 607 7.02 27.72 3.93
C SER A 607 7.03 27.84 2.40
N ASN A 608 6.82 26.74 1.69
CA ASN A 608 6.90 26.63 0.24
C ASN A 608 5.84 25.66 -0.32
N ILE A 609 4.74 26.22 -0.83
CA ILE A 609 3.63 25.45 -1.40
C ILE A 609 3.88 24.95 -2.85
N ALA A 610 5.06 25.22 -3.43
CA ALA A 610 5.33 24.89 -4.83
C ALA A 610 5.29 23.37 -5.16
N PRO A 611 5.80 22.45 -4.31
CA PRO A 611 5.69 21.02 -4.55
C PRO A 611 4.23 20.54 -4.65
N TYR A 612 3.35 21.01 -3.76
CA TYR A 612 1.91 20.74 -3.82
C TYR A 612 1.30 21.12 -5.18
N ARG A 613 1.58 22.34 -5.66
CA ARG A 613 1.08 22.81 -6.97
C ARG A 613 1.58 21.96 -8.13
N ARG A 614 2.77 21.38 -8.03
CA ARG A 614 3.31 20.47 -9.05
C ARG A 614 2.63 19.10 -8.99
N ALA A 615 2.41 18.56 -7.79
CA ALA A 615 1.65 17.32 -7.62
C ALA A 615 0.25 17.42 -8.25
N LEU A 616 -0.46 18.53 -8.02
CA LEU A 616 -1.75 18.79 -8.65
C LEU A 616 -1.69 18.82 -10.18
N LYS A 617 -0.67 19.44 -10.77
CA LYS A 617 -0.48 19.49 -12.23
C LYS A 617 -0.23 18.10 -12.83
N LEU A 618 0.42 17.23 -12.07
CA LEU A 618 0.69 15.83 -12.44
C LEU A 618 -0.45 14.89 -12.03
N ASN A 619 -1.57 15.43 -11.54
CA ASN A 619 -2.76 14.66 -11.16
C ASN A 619 -2.49 13.60 -10.08
N LEU A 620 -1.55 13.89 -9.17
CA LEU A 620 -1.22 13.07 -8.01
C LEU A 620 -2.11 13.46 -6.82
N ALA A 621 -2.51 12.46 -6.03
CA ALA A 621 -3.18 12.71 -4.76
C ALA A 621 -2.22 13.38 -3.75
N THR A 622 -2.78 14.25 -2.91
CA THR A 622 -2.00 15.11 -2.02
C THR A 622 -2.47 14.97 -0.59
N PHE A 623 -1.56 14.49 0.26
CA PHE A 623 -1.79 14.27 1.68
C PHE A 623 -0.84 15.20 2.44
N VAL A 624 -1.22 15.62 3.65
CA VAL A 624 -0.34 16.37 4.54
C VAL A 624 -0.35 15.76 5.94
N TRP A 625 0.84 15.64 6.53
CA TRP A 625 1.08 15.12 7.87
C TRP A 625 2.08 16.01 8.62
N GLY A 626 2.10 15.91 9.95
CA GLY A 626 3.07 16.61 10.81
C GLY A 626 2.40 17.38 11.95
N ASP A 627 3.20 17.68 12.98
CA ASP A 627 2.73 18.27 14.24
C ASP A 627 2.09 19.65 14.08
N ASP A 628 2.40 20.38 13.01
CA ASP A 628 1.80 21.70 12.75
C ASP A 628 0.29 21.61 12.54
N LEU A 629 -0.21 20.43 12.16
CA LEU A 629 -1.64 20.13 12.01
C LEU A 629 -2.38 20.02 13.34
N ASP A 630 -1.71 20.08 14.49
CA ASP A 630 -2.37 20.19 15.80
C ASP A 630 -3.05 21.55 15.99
N GLU A 631 -2.57 22.58 15.29
CA GLU A 631 -3.18 23.90 15.31
C GLU A 631 -4.36 24.02 14.34
N SER A 632 -5.51 24.52 14.82
CA SER A 632 -6.72 24.64 13.99
C SER A 632 -6.53 25.54 12.77
N ARG A 633 -5.72 26.60 12.89
CA ARG A 633 -5.42 27.53 11.78
C ARG A 633 -4.70 26.85 10.62
N HIS A 634 -3.77 25.94 10.89
CA HIS A 634 -3.05 25.22 9.84
C HIS A 634 -3.95 24.19 9.17
N ARG A 635 -4.80 23.49 9.93
CA ARG A 635 -5.82 22.60 9.35
C ARG A 635 -6.78 23.36 8.43
N GLU A 636 -7.23 24.54 8.85
CA GLU A 636 -8.10 25.39 8.02
C GLU A 636 -7.37 25.88 6.76
N TYR A 637 -6.11 26.29 6.89
CA TYR A 637 -5.25 26.64 5.75
C TYR A 637 -5.18 25.51 4.71
N PHE A 638 -4.84 24.28 5.11
CA PHE A 638 -4.73 23.15 4.18
C PHE A 638 -6.07 22.71 3.59
N ARG A 639 -7.18 22.81 4.35
CA ARG A 639 -8.53 22.58 3.80
C ARG A 639 -8.90 23.60 2.73
N ASN A 640 -8.55 24.87 2.93
CA ASN A 640 -8.80 25.94 1.96
C ASN A 640 -7.93 25.81 0.71
N LEU A 641 -6.80 25.12 0.81
CA LEU A 641 -5.99 24.74 -0.35
C LEU A 641 -6.55 23.55 -1.12
N HIS A 642 -7.59 22.88 -0.62
CA HIS A 642 -8.20 21.68 -1.19
C HIS A 642 -7.26 20.48 -1.28
N PHE A 643 -6.48 20.23 -0.23
CA PHE A 643 -5.84 18.92 -0.06
C PHE A 643 -6.87 17.80 -0.11
N ASP A 644 -6.49 16.68 -0.73
CA ASP A 644 -7.33 15.48 -0.72
C ASP A 644 -7.50 15.00 0.72
N GLU A 645 -6.39 14.95 1.48
CA GLU A 645 -6.37 14.36 2.83
C GLU A 645 -5.53 15.11 3.86
N LEU A 646 -6.02 15.15 5.12
CA LEU A 646 -5.24 15.56 6.29
C LEU A 646 -5.02 14.40 7.25
N ILE A 647 -3.76 14.12 7.58
CA ILE A 647 -3.36 13.17 8.63
C ILE A 647 -3.26 13.95 9.93
N VAL A 648 -4.26 13.81 10.81
CA VAL A 648 -4.45 14.69 11.96
C VAL A 648 -4.59 13.90 13.26
N MET A 649 -4.01 14.47 14.31
CA MET A 649 -4.11 13.94 15.67
C MET A 649 -5.13 14.73 16.51
N ALA A 650 -4.92 16.05 16.65
CA ALA A 650 -5.66 16.88 17.62
C ALA A 650 -7.17 17.06 17.34
N LEU A 651 -7.66 16.81 16.12
CA LEU A 651 -9.09 16.94 15.82
C LEU A 651 -9.93 16.02 16.72
N PHE A 652 -9.40 14.83 17.01
CA PHE A 652 -10.10 13.79 17.76
C PHE A 652 -10.04 14.01 19.29
N GLU A 653 -9.08 14.80 19.79
CA GLU A 653 -9.06 15.23 21.20
C GLU A 653 -10.19 16.18 21.56
N ARG A 654 -10.63 17.04 20.63
CA ARG A 654 -11.74 17.98 20.88
C ARG A 654 -13.07 17.25 20.99
N PHE A 655 -13.31 16.27 20.13
CA PHE A 655 -14.44 15.35 20.24
C PHE A 655 -14.37 14.51 21.53
N ARG A 656 -13.18 14.21 22.06
CA ARG A 656 -12.97 13.52 23.35
C ARG A 656 -13.59 14.24 24.56
N ARG A 657 -13.74 15.57 24.55
CA ARG A 657 -14.43 16.29 25.65
C ARG A 657 -15.94 16.09 25.62
N GLU A 658 -16.51 15.90 24.44
CA GLU A 658 -17.94 15.65 24.24
C GLU A 658 -18.28 14.15 24.31
N ILE A 659 -17.40 13.30 23.74
CA ILE A 659 -17.47 11.83 23.78
C ILE A 659 -17.00 11.27 25.13
N GLY A 660 -16.16 11.96 25.89
CA GLY A 660 -15.73 11.52 27.22
C GLY A 660 -16.91 11.28 28.17
N PHE A 661 -18.01 12.01 28.00
CA PHE A 661 -19.28 11.74 28.70
C PHE A 661 -19.97 10.47 28.18
N ALA A 662 -19.94 10.21 26.87
CA ALA A 662 -20.52 9.02 26.23
C ALA A 662 -19.72 7.74 26.51
N TYR A 663 -18.39 7.82 26.59
CA TYR A 663 -17.50 6.71 26.94
C TYR A 663 -17.60 6.34 28.43
N LEU A 664 -17.79 7.34 29.31
CA LEU A 664 -18.12 7.10 30.72
C LEU A 664 -19.47 6.38 30.85
N LEU A 665 -20.45 6.72 30.00
CA LEU A 665 -21.75 6.05 29.93
C LEU A 665 -21.66 4.64 29.32
N TYR A 666 -20.76 4.41 28.35
CA TYR A 666 -20.50 3.08 27.80
C TYR A 666 -19.88 2.15 28.83
N PHE A 667 -18.86 2.61 29.58
CA PHE A 667 -18.30 1.87 30.72
C PHE A 667 -19.34 1.65 31.82
N ALA A 668 -20.19 2.64 32.13
CA ALA A 668 -21.30 2.45 33.06
C ALA A 668 -22.31 1.39 32.57
N SER A 669 -22.54 1.28 31.26
CA SER A 669 -23.44 0.28 30.66
C SER A 669 -22.84 -1.14 30.65
N SER A 670 -21.54 -1.27 30.40
CA SER A 670 -20.79 -2.52 30.47
C SER A 670 -20.63 -2.99 31.91
N PHE A 671 -20.38 -2.07 32.85
CA PHE A 671 -20.37 -2.32 34.28
C PHE A 671 -21.77 -2.72 34.79
N ALA A 672 -22.84 -2.08 34.31
CA ALA A 672 -24.22 -2.47 34.62
C ALA A 672 -24.60 -3.85 34.05
N ARG A 673 -24.05 -4.25 32.90
CA ARG A 673 -24.19 -5.63 32.36
C ARG A 673 -23.42 -6.64 33.21
N ALA A 674 -22.20 -6.34 33.63
CA ALA A 674 -21.42 -7.18 34.54
C ALA A 674 -22.08 -7.31 35.94
N CYS A 675 -22.69 -6.24 36.44
CA CYS A 675 -23.46 -6.27 37.69
C CYS A 675 -24.79 -7.03 37.56
N LYS A 676 -25.45 -7.01 36.39
CA LYS A 676 -26.64 -7.84 36.13
C LYS A 676 -26.32 -9.34 36.09
N LEU A 677 -25.13 -9.72 35.65
CA LEU A 677 -24.66 -11.12 35.69
C LEU A 677 -24.32 -11.60 37.10
N LYS A 678 -24.00 -10.71 38.05
CA LYS A 678 -23.71 -11.06 39.45
C LYS A 678 -24.93 -11.09 40.39
N ASN A 679 -26.10 -10.60 39.97
CA ASN A 679 -27.31 -10.53 40.80
C ASN A 679 -28.18 -11.82 40.81
N GLN A 680 -27.62 -13.00 40.50
CA GLN A 680 -28.26 -14.30 40.71
C GLN A 680 -27.95 -14.93 42.09
N ILE A 681 -27.59 -14.13 43.09
CA ILE A 681 -27.47 -14.57 44.49
C ILE A 681 -28.22 -13.58 45.40
N SER A 682 -29.02 -14.13 46.30
CA SER A 682 -30.02 -13.51 47.20
C SER A 682 -29.58 -12.25 47.97
N PRO A 683 -30.52 -11.38 48.39
CA PRO A 683 -30.22 -10.04 48.90
C PRO A 683 -29.73 -10.07 50.35
N ILE A 684 -28.53 -9.56 50.59
CA ILE A 684 -28.07 -9.20 51.95
C ILE A 684 -28.15 -7.68 52.07
N ASN A 685 -29.01 -7.23 52.98
CA ASN A 685 -29.12 -5.84 53.41
C ASN A 685 -27.82 -5.38 54.07
N HIS A 686 -27.05 -4.52 53.40
CA HIS A 686 -26.08 -3.66 54.07
C HIS A 686 -26.34 -2.20 53.69
N SER A 687 -26.79 -1.43 54.68
CA SER A 687 -26.87 0.03 54.63
C SER A 687 -25.45 0.62 54.53
N LEU A 688 -25.03 1.01 53.33
CA LEU A 688 -23.82 1.80 53.13
C LEU A 688 -24.15 3.28 53.34
N GLY A 689 -23.86 3.76 54.55
CA GLY A 689 -23.78 5.19 54.85
C GLY A 689 -22.64 5.81 54.04
N LEU A 690 -23.00 6.54 52.97
CA LEU A 690 -22.07 7.39 52.23
C LEU A 690 -21.68 8.58 53.11
N ARG A 691 -20.54 8.47 53.80
CA ARG A 691 -19.79 9.65 54.28
C ARG A 691 -19.31 10.42 53.04
N LYS A 692 -19.75 11.67 52.90
CA LYS A 692 -19.21 12.62 51.93
C LYS A 692 -17.71 12.83 52.19
N SER A 693 -16.84 12.27 51.35
CA SER A 693 -15.42 12.63 51.30
C SER A 693 -15.14 13.52 50.07
N SER A 694 -14.99 14.82 50.35
CA SER A 694 -13.95 15.72 49.83
C SER A 694 -13.51 15.69 48.35
N LEU A 695 -14.41 15.54 47.38
CA LEU A 695 -14.08 15.75 45.95
C LEU A 695 -14.77 16.99 45.31
N PHE A 696 -15.24 17.92 46.14
CA PHE A 696 -15.83 19.21 45.72
C PHE A 696 -15.25 20.40 46.51
N GLN A 697 -13.94 20.42 46.70
CA GLN A 697 -13.22 21.64 47.07
C GLN A 697 -12.00 21.73 46.16
N HIS A 698 -11.78 22.90 45.55
CA HIS A 698 -10.73 23.25 44.57
C HIS A 698 -11.14 23.27 43.09
N VAL A 699 -12.32 23.80 42.79
CA VAL A 699 -12.55 24.52 41.53
C VAL A 699 -12.62 26.01 41.86
N HIS A 700 -11.47 26.69 41.86
CA HIS A 700 -11.41 28.15 41.88
C HIS A 700 -11.49 28.64 40.43
N ILE A 701 -12.70 28.95 39.96
CA ILE A 701 -12.88 29.70 38.71
C ILE A 701 -12.50 31.15 39.02
N LYS A 702 -11.41 31.63 38.43
CA LYS A 702 -11.09 33.07 38.39
C LYS A 702 -11.71 33.64 37.13
N SER A 703 -12.81 34.38 37.27
CA SER A 703 -13.36 35.23 36.22
C SER A 703 -12.61 36.56 36.18
N TYR A 704 -12.12 36.93 34.99
CA TYR A 704 -11.63 38.27 34.69
C TYR A 704 -12.65 38.97 33.79
N ASN A 705 -12.89 40.25 34.03
CA ASN A 705 -13.67 41.09 33.12
C ASN A 705 -12.76 41.55 31.96
N SER A 706 -13.35 42.07 30.88
CA SER A 706 -12.69 42.41 29.61
C SER A 706 -11.52 43.41 29.70
N ASP A 707 -11.32 44.07 30.85
CA ASP A 707 -10.23 45.02 31.08
C ASP A 707 -9.21 44.54 32.14
N GLY A 708 -9.19 43.25 32.49
CA GLY A 708 -8.04 42.62 33.16
C GLY A 708 -7.82 42.90 34.65
N GLN A 709 -8.72 43.57 35.38
CA GLN A 709 -8.63 43.71 36.84
C GLN A 709 -9.51 42.72 37.64
N ARG A 710 -8.98 42.23 38.77
CA ARG A 710 -9.67 41.33 39.71
C ARG A 710 -10.74 42.09 40.50
N SER A 711 -12.01 41.67 40.42
CA SER A 711 -13.05 42.19 41.32
C SER A 711 -13.04 41.44 42.66
N THR A 712 -13.01 42.19 43.75
CA THR A 712 -13.24 41.72 45.12
C THR A 712 -14.74 41.73 45.43
N GLY A 713 -15.19 40.72 46.17
CA GLY A 713 -16.58 40.28 46.16
C GLY A 713 -17.60 41.10 46.95
N GLY A 714 -18.87 40.81 46.67
CA GLY A 714 -20.02 41.18 47.49
C GLY A 714 -21.07 40.06 47.45
N ARG A 715 -21.38 39.48 48.61
CA ARG A 715 -22.45 38.49 48.82
C ARG A 715 -23.82 39.18 48.64
N SER A 716 -24.71 38.61 47.82
CA SER A 716 -26.14 38.65 48.13
C SER A 716 -26.84 37.40 47.63
N SER A 717 -27.73 36.90 48.48
CA SER A 717 -28.56 35.71 48.35
C SER A 717 -29.80 35.99 47.52
N PHE A 718 -30.08 35.22 46.46
CA PHE A 718 -31.45 34.92 46.05
C PHE A 718 -31.50 33.60 45.28
N THR A 719 -32.27 32.68 45.82
CA THR A 719 -32.74 31.44 45.20
C THR A 719 -33.60 31.76 43.97
N ASN A 720 -33.30 31.15 42.82
CA ASN A 720 -34.30 30.96 41.77
C ASN A 720 -34.28 29.53 41.25
N LYS A 721 -35.42 28.87 41.43
CA LYS A 721 -35.81 27.56 40.93
C LYS A 721 -35.91 27.61 39.41
N LEU A 722 -35.33 26.62 38.72
CA LEU A 722 -35.69 26.28 37.34
C LEU A 722 -36.45 24.96 37.37
N SER A 723 -37.77 25.06 37.20
CA SER A 723 -38.70 23.96 37.00
C SER A 723 -38.68 23.53 35.52
N PHE A 724 -38.31 22.29 35.24
CA PHE A 724 -38.60 21.67 33.95
C PHE A 724 -39.97 20.98 34.01
N LEU A 725 -40.90 21.47 33.20
CA LEU A 725 -42.20 20.86 32.93
C LEU A 725 -41.99 19.58 32.12
N ALA A 726 -42.34 18.45 32.73
CA ALA A 726 -42.51 17.18 32.05
C ALA A 726 -43.96 17.05 31.56
N ASN A 727 -44.14 17.08 30.24
CA ASN A 727 -45.24 16.45 29.51
C ASN A 727 -44.52 15.72 28.36
N GLY A 728 -44.50 14.39 28.22
CA GLY A 728 -45.56 13.43 28.45
C GLY A 728 -46.13 13.01 27.09
N CYS A 729 -45.45 12.10 26.38
CA CYS A 729 -46.11 11.00 25.65
C CYS A 729 -45.10 10.06 24.97
N SER A 730 -45.26 8.80 25.34
CA SER A 730 -44.82 7.57 24.67
C SER A 730 -44.92 7.56 23.14
N ARG A 731 -43.96 6.93 22.46
CA ARG A 731 -44.15 5.69 21.68
C ARG A 731 -42.88 5.28 20.92
N ALA A 732 -42.69 3.95 20.91
CA ALA A 732 -42.07 3.12 19.87
C ALA A 732 -40.53 3.14 19.67
N SER A 733 -39.90 2.01 20.04
CA SER A 733 -39.02 1.17 19.21
C SER A 733 -38.38 1.85 17.98
N VAL A 734 -37.06 1.98 17.87
CA VAL A 734 -36.02 0.95 17.60
C VAL A 734 -34.68 1.62 17.89
#